data_AF-A0A7K0FHX2-F1
#
_entry.id   AF-A0A7K0FHX2-F1
#
_cell.length_a   1.000
_cell.length_b   1.000
_cell.length_c   1.000
_cell.angle_alpha   90.00
_cell.angle_beta   90.00
_cell.angle_gamma   90.00
#
_symmetry.space_group_name_H-M   'P 1'
#
loop_
_entity.id
_entity.type
_entity.pdbx_description
1 polymer ?
#
loop_
_entity_poly.entity_id
_entity_poly.type
_entity_poly.pdbx_seq_one_letter_code
_entity_poly.pdbx_strand_id
1 'polypeptide(L)'
;MRIKIEQTLHGYQNGHELLMSSSALSSDAKKVLLVQSDLSGSNIDEGFKIYISGFPLATHYAFSKTWYADEMQRPGCVWTHTLLISFADLGKIPDLDQLLTYFRRPEKNDYFAYSSSIFIEKEDLKNSKEIFDNTIEVIPVLDALYDHPEKTVLCPAYNSVDYERKIVQIWSNQWPRLRRNFSFCSGALNLKILEGVEFDLQIVPQRSVSAIEKQSTGSITISQKVNLENNWIALFNNISKNKLRKFLWLYGSDVKGLRKNYKPLLELLEMTECNKPDVERIINIIYKSFEEKEGFLLKNEMYNSRGLFNINELQVLNYLISDHQHYPEKGFINEKLVTALKENRISVNEFFDFYMNSAPELLDSRLLENVSINSSDLIDLLKRDSRLINIFSGKIPEIATVDETWYLPIETQRILIEILEYSQNVNWEDTIKAILKSNSSIIFSLLKNSDSRIYIVLKFFNNRDFLMSTDIQSYIFGSKVIVKDFIYKNISALSSQFCSKIFEIYNYNELISLELDSKSWQIIYKKLIDENVKIYASCILLSLGFNRKISNPALIVSECFNDVYFYARISKIDYNIWKFIPIDKEMPDEEDSISSILNFLFLPKKKEVPNWDFCELLIRTLVNKFIKFNWPQQYFLDSLKIFETTKSAFSYALGFKKGQKFLKDLLMNIKKNKVKKSSHHIQLIDSLKRHL
;
A
#
# COMPACT_ATOMS: atom_id res chain seq x y z
N MET A 1 26.67 -27.23 35.77
CA MET A 1 27.52 -26.01 35.76
C MET A 1 27.90 -25.76 37.20
N ARG A 2 29.19 -25.65 37.52
CA ARG A 2 29.68 -25.57 38.90
C ARG A 2 30.22 -24.16 39.16
N ILE A 3 29.79 -23.53 40.25
CA ILE A 3 30.29 -22.23 40.69
C ILE A 3 31.35 -22.48 41.77
N LYS A 4 32.54 -21.89 41.60
CA LYS A 4 33.62 -21.96 42.58
C LYS A 4 33.67 -20.65 43.37
N ILE A 5 33.63 -20.75 44.69
CA ILE A 5 33.80 -19.64 45.62
C ILE A 5 35.07 -19.88 46.41
N GLU A 6 36.01 -18.94 46.32
CA GLU A 6 37.17 -18.94 47.20
C GLU A 6 36.78 -18.31 48.53
N GLN A 7 37.50 -18.62 49.60
CA GLN A 7 37.21 -18.08 50.93
C GLN A 7 38.49 -17.74 51.67
N THR A 8 38.37 -16.76 52.57
CA THR A 8 39.46 -16.33 53.44
C THR A 8 38.94 -16.10 54.85
N LEU A 9 39.80 -16.37 55.83
CA LEU A 9 39.55 -16.04 57.22
C LEU A 9 40.58 -15.02 57.69
N HIS A 10 40.10 -13.90 58.19
CA HIS A 10 40.90 -12.89 58.89
C HIS A 10 40.55 -12.86 60.37
N GLY A 11 41.56 -12.59 61.20
CA GLY A 11 41.42 -12.50 62.64
C GLY A 11 42.75 -12.15 63.29
N TYR A 12 42.93 -12.58 64.54
CA TYR A 12 44.02 -12.07 65.38
C TYR A 12 44.95 -13.18 65.87
N GLN A 13 46.21 -13.17 65.42
CA GLN A 13 47.29 -14.00 65.99
C GLN A 13 48.48 -13.14 66.44
N ASN A 14 49.06 -12.29 65.58
CA ASN A 14 50.07 -11.29 65.94
C ASN A 14 49.64 -9.85 65.61
N GLY A 15 48.34 -9.59 65.72
CA GLY A 15 47.67 -8.43 65.12
C GLY A 15 46.57 -8.92 64.18
N HIS A 16 45.81 -8.00 63.60
CA HIS A 16 44.83 -8.37 62.57
C HIS A 16 45.58 -8.84 61.32
N GLU A 17 45.34 -10.07 60.90
CA GLU A 17 46.01 -10.69 59.76
C GLU A 17 45.14 -11.75 59.06
N LEU A 18 45.59 -12.19 57.88
CA LEU A 18 45.00 -13.31 57.14
C LEU A 18 45.46 -14.63 57.78
N LEU A 19 44.52 -15.40 58.31
CA LEU A 19 44.79 -16.66 59.01
C LEU A 19 44.68 -17.88 58.09
N MET A 20 43.74 -17.86 57.15
CA MET A 20 43.55 -18.96 56.20
C MET A 20 42.97 -18.46 54.88
N SER A 21 43.33 -19.12 53.78
CA SER A 21 42.79 -18.83 52.45
C SER A 21 42.70 -20.10 51.61
N SER A 22 41.65 -20.24 50.82
CA SER A 22 41.50 -21.36 49.87
C SER A 22 42.27 -21.19 48.57
N SER A 23 42.79 -19.98 48.32
CA SER A 23 43.57 -19.66 47.13
C SER A 23 44.67 -18.65 47.40
N ALA A 24 45.61 -18.51 46.45
CA ALA A 24 46.62 -17.46 46.50
C ALA A 24 45.99 -16.10 46.13
N LEU A 25 46.18 -15.10 46.99
CA LEU A 25 45.70 -13.73 46.79
C LEU A 25 46.81 -12.83 46.24
N SER A 26 46.46 -11.91 45.34
CA SER A 26 47.38 -10.86 44.89
C SER A 26 47.75 -9.92 46.03
N SER A 27 48.87 -9.20 45.89
CA SER A 27 49.30 -8.20 46.88
C SER A 27 48.23 -7.15 47.17
N ASP A 28 47.52 -6.71 46.13
CA ASP A 28 46.52 -5.64 46.26
C ASP A 28 45.24 -6.18 46.91
N ALA A 29 44.80 -7.39 46.54
CA ALA A 29 43.68 -8.04 47.20
C ALA A 29 43.96 -8.25 48.70
N LYS A 30 45.17 -8.67 49.07
CA LYS A 30 45.57 -8.82 50.48
C LYS A 30 45.51 -7.49 51.24
N LYS A 31 45.99 -6.40 50.66
CA LYS A 31 45.95 -5.07 51.29
C LYS A 31 44.52 -4.60 51.53
N VAL A 32 43.67 -4.71 50.51
CA VAL A 32 42.26 -4.30 50.62
C VAL A 32 41.53 -5.16 51.64
N LEU A 33 41.67 -6.49 51.57
CA LEU A 33 41.03 -7.41 52.51
C LEU A 33 41.51 -7.20 53.94
N LEU A 34 42.80 -6.97 54.16
CA LEU A 34 43.34 -6.68 55.50
C LEU A 34 42.63 -5.50 56.15
N VAL A 35 42.46 -4.39 55.42
CA VAL A 35 41.79 -3.18 55.93
C VAL A 35 40.28 -3.40 56.08
N GLN A 36 39.63 -4.00 55.08
CA GLN A 36 38.17 -4.11 55.07
C GLN A 36 37.60 -5.19 55.99
N SER A 37 38.42 -6.19 56.34
CA SER A 37 38.06 -7.28 57.24
C SER A 37 38.28 -6.97 58.72
N ASP A 38 38.93 -5.84 59.04
CA ASP A 38 39.10 -5.39 60.42
C ASP A 38 37.85 -4.66 60.94
N LEU A 39 37.78 -4.44 62.25
CA LEU A 39 36.68 -3.75 62.90
C LEU A 39 36.53 -2.33 62.33
N SER A 40 35.31 -1.99 61.94
CA SER A 40 34.96 -0.73 61.30
C SER A 40 34.92 0.46 62.25
N GLY A 41 35.84 0.62 63.21
CA GLY A 41 35.89 1.73 64.17
C GLY A 41 36.17 1.29 65.61
N SER A 42 36.27 2.24 66.55
CA SER A 42 36.72 1.97 67.92
C SER A 42 35.60 1.80 68.94
N ASN A 43 34.40 2.35 68.68
CA ASN A 43 33.28 2.34 69.63
C ASN A 43 32.25 1.28 69.25
N ILE A 44 32.32 0.14 69.94
CA ILE A 44 31.42 -0.99 69.70
C ILE A 44 30.01 -0.62 70.18
N ASP A 45 29.03 -0.86 69.30
CA ASP A 45 27.61 -0.83 69.61
C ASP A 45 27.11 -2.27 69.70
N GLU A 46 26.34 -2.59 70.74
CA GLU A 46 25.86 -3.95 70.99
C GLU A 46 25.05 -4.49 69.80
N GLY A 47 24.26 -3.64 69.13
CA GLY A 47 23.50 -4.03 67.92
C GLY A 47 24.35 -4.21 66.65
N PHE A 48 25.66 -3.97 66.73
CA PHE A 48 26.59 -3.94 65.58
C PHE A 48 27.76 -4.92 65.73
N LYS A 49 27.64 -5.91 66.62
CA LYS A 49 28.64 -6.97 66.80
C LYS A 49 28.73 -7.97 65.64
N ILE A 50 27.71 -8.05 64.80
CA ILE A 50 27.65 -8.97 63.66
C ILE A 50 27.19 -8.20 62.44
N TYR A 51 27.99 -8.16 61.38
CA TYR A 51 27.60 -7.45 60.17
C TYR A 51 28.20 -8.06 58.92
N ILE A 52 27.63 -7.70 57.77
CA ILE A 52 28.14 -8.06 56.46
C ILE A 52 28.73 -6.85 55.75
N SER A 53 29.69 -7.10 54.87
CA SER A 53 30.18 -6.11 53.92
C SER A 53 30.38 -6.72 52.54
N GLY A 54 30.13 -5.95 51.50
CA GLY A 54 30.31 -6.35 50.11
C GLY A 54 31.08 -5.26 49.37
N PHE A 55 32.12 -5.63 48.63
CA PHE A 55 32.88 -4.67 47.83
C PHE A 55 33.68 -5.35 46.71
N PRO A 56 33.94 -4.64 45.59
CA PRO A 56 34.79 -5.15 44.52
C PRO A 56 36.26 -5.24 44.93
N LEU A 57 36.92 -6.27 44.42
CA LEU A 57 38.37 -6.34 44.24
C LEU A 57 38.69 -6.29 42.73
N ALA A 58 39.97 -6.36 42.37
CA ALA A 58 40.38 -6.33 40.96
C ALA A 58 39.75 -7.45 40.09
N THR A 59 39.56 -8.65 40.64
CA THR A 59 39.10 -9.84 39.88
C THR A 59 37.90 -10.57 40.49
N HIS A 60 37.57 -10.28 41.75
CA HIS A 60 36.54 -10.94 42.52
C HIS A 60 35.68 -9.91 43.23
N TYR A 61 34.46 -10.31 43.59
CA TYR A 61 33.66 -9.61 44.57
C TYR A 61 33.91 -10.24 45.95
N ALA A 62 34.26 -9.40 46.93
CA ALA A 62 34.44 -9.83 48.31
C ALA A 62 33.14 -9.62 49.07
N PHE A 63 32.54 -10.72 49.53
CA PHE A 63 31.37 -10.70 50.39
C PHE A 63 31.75 -11.28 51.74
N SER A 64 31.80 -10.44 52.77
CA SER A 64 32.33 -10.78 54.08
C SER A 64 31.26 -10.74 55.15
N LYS A 65 31.39 -11.62 56.15
CA LYS A 65 30.66 -11.54 57.40
C LYS A 65 31.66 -11.44 58.55
N THR A 66 31.42 -10.46 59.40
CA THR A 66 32.28 -10.11 60.53
C THR A 66 31.53 -10.34 61.84
N TRP A 67 32.20 -10.98 62.79
CA TRP A 67 31.71 -11.18 64.15
C TRP A 67 32.70 -10.59 65.12
N TYR A 68 32.20 -9.88 66.12
CA TYR A 68 32.99 -9.51 67.27
C TYR A 68 33.48 -10.76 68.02
N ALA A 69 34.74 -10.74 68.44
CA ALA A 69 35.41 -11.86 69.09
C ALA A 69 35.50 -11.60 70.61
N ASP A 70 34.37 -11.71 71.31
CA ASP A 70 34.26 -11.54 72.76
C ASP A 70 35.19 -12.49 73.55
N GLU A 71 35.56 -13.63 72.96
CA GLU A 71 36.50 -14.59 73.51
C GLU A 71 37.97 -14.12 73.55
N MET A 72 38.30 -13.03 72.86
CA MET A 72 39.66 -12.48 72.84
C MET A 72 39.87 -11.50 73.98
N GLN A 73 41.02 -11.58 74.66
CA GLN A 73 41.36 -10.69 75.78
C GLN A 73 41.48 -9.22 75.37
N ARG A 74 41.81 -8.95 74.10
CA ARG A 74 41.99 -7.60 73.58
C ARG A 74 40.65 -7.09 73.02
N PRO A 75 40.15 -5.92 73.46
CA PRO A 75 38.96 -5.32 72.87
C PRO A 75 39.23 -4.87 71.43
N GLY A 76 38.20 -4.91 70.60
CA GLY A 76 38.29 -4.56 69.18
C GLY A 76 38.58 -5.74 68.26
N CYS A 77 38.85 -6.94 68.79
CA CYS A 77 39.10 -8.12 67.97
C CYS A 77 37.83 -8.60 67.26
N VAL A 78 37.99 -9.01 66.00
CA VAL A 78 36.94 -9.56 65.16
C VAL A 78 37.41 -10.80 64.41
N TRP A 79 36.45 -11.63 64.06
CA TRP A 79 36.59 -12.66 63.04
C TRP A 79 35.90 -12.21 61.78
N THR A 80 36.57 -12.30 60.64
CA THR A 80 35.94 -12.01 59.34
C THR A 80 36.14 -13.15 58.38
N HIS A 81 35.04 -13.74 57.95
CA HIS A 81 35.02 -14.72 56.88
C HIS A 81 34.58 -14.03 55.59
N THR A 82 35.42 -14.07 54.56
CA THR A 82 35.13 -13.48 53.25
C THR A 82 34.99 -14.56 52.20
N LEU A 83 33.85 -14.55 51.51
CA LEU A 83 33.59 -15.28 50.27
C LEU A 83 34.07 -14.43 49.09
N LEU A 84 34.94 -14.99 48.27
CA LEU A 84 35.51 -14.38 47.08
C LEU A 84 34.90 -15.02 45.84
N ILE A 85 34.07 -14.26 45.15
CA ILE A 85 33.28 -14.73 44.01
C ILE A 85 33.83 -14.09 42.74
N SER A 86 34.23 -14.89 41.75
CA SER A 86 34.71 -14.34 40.49
C SER A 86 33.61 -13.50 39.83
N PHE A 87 33.96 -12.43 39.12
CA PHE A 87 32.96 -11.61 38.43
C PHE A 87 32.17 -12.35 37.33
N ALA A 88 32.75 -13.43 36.80
CA ALA A 88 32.07 -14.33 35.87
C ALA A 88 31.02 -15.19 36.58
N ASP A 89 31.28 -15.62 37.81
CA ASP A 89 30.36 -16.46 38.58
C ASP A 89 29.31 -15.67 39.33
N LEU A 90 29.60 -14.43 39.75
CA LEU A 90 28.62 -13.57 40.43
C LEU A 90 27.36 -13.34 39.59
N GLY A 91 27.51 -13.24 38.27
CA GLY A 91 26.39 -13.11 37.33
C GLY A 91 25.65 -14.42 37.07
N LYS A 92 26.15 -15.58 37.52
CA LYS A 92 25.49 -16.89 37.38
C LYS A 92 24.59 -17.22 38.57
N ILE A 93 24.82 -16.57 39.71
CA ILE A 93 24.03 -16.77 40.93
C ILE A 93 22.72 -15.99 40.78
N PRO A 94 21.56 -16.66 40.70
CA PRO A 94 20.30 -15.97 40.52
C PRO A 94 20.00 -15.11 41.74
N ASP A 95 20.02 -15.74 42.92
CA ASP A 95 19.75 -15.10 44.21
C ASP A 95 20.94 -15.16 45.13
N LEU A 96 21.36 -13.98 45.58
CA LEU A 96 22.55 -13.82 46.42
C LEU A 96 22.25 -14.11 47.90
N ASP A 97 20.99 -14.13 48.34
CA ASP A 97 20.60 -14.41 49.73
C ASP A 97 21.15 -15.75 50.24
N GLN A 98 21.22 -16.76 49.36
CA GLN A 98 21.75 -18.07 49.72
C GLN A 98 23.24 -18.04 50.09
N LEU A 99 23.99 -17.02 49.69
CA LEU A 99 25.40 -16.85 50.08
C LEU A 99 25.54 -16.68 51.60
N LEU A 100 24.53 -16.15 52.27
CA LEU A 100 24.51 -16.00 53.73
C LEU A 100 24.65 -17.35 54.45
N THR A 101 24.21 -18.44 53.84
CA THR A 101 24.25 -19.80 54.42
C THR A 101 25.66 -20.40 54.43
N TYR A 102 26.59 -19.85 53.66
CA TYR A 102 27.97 -20.34 53.59
C TYR A 102 28.89 -19.68 54.62
N PHE A 103 28.45 -18.62 55.29
CA PHE A 103 29.23 -18.02 56.36
C PHE A 103 29.24 -18.92 57.60
N ARG A 104 30.44 -19.27 58.04
CA ARG A 104 30.72 -19.95 59.29
C ARG A 104 31.57 -19.03 60.17
N ARG A 105 31.15 -18.82 61.43
CA ARG A 105 31.98 -18.15 62.43
C ARG A 105 33.07 -19.14 62.86
N PRO A 106 34.36 -18.74 62.88
CA PRO A 106 35.43 -19.63 63.30
C PRO A 106 35.39 -19.84 64.82
N GLU A 107 35.99 -20.95 65.26
CA GLU A 107 36.47 -21.12 66.63
C GLU A 107 37.99 -20.92 66.65
N LYS A 108 38.53 -20.43 67.76
CA LYS A 108 39.97 -20.15 67.87
C LYS A 108 40.77 -21.44 67.63
N ASN A 109 41.74 -21.37 66.72
CA ASN A 109 42.58 -22.47 66.23
C ASN A 109 41.88 -23.56 65.39
N ASP A 110 40.61 -23.39 65.02
CA ASP A 110 39.92 -24.27 64.07
C ASP A 110 39.63 -23.52 62.75
N TYR A 111 40.63 -23.50 61.86
CA TYR A 111 40.59 -22.74 60.61
C TYR A 111 40.65 -23.61 59.35
N PHE A 112 40.79 -24.93 59.48
CA PHE A 112 41.08 -25.79 58.33
C PHE A 112 39.99 -25.74 57.24
N ALA A 113 38.73 -25.58 57.64
CA ALA A 113 37.60 -25.47 56.72
C ALA A 113 37.71 -24.32 55.70
N TYR A 114 38.46 -23.26 56.02
CA TYR A 114 38.65 -22.11 55.14
C TYR A 114 39.78 -22.30 54.11
N SER A 115 40.54 -23.41 54.18
CA SER A 115 41.63 -23.74 53.24
C SER A 115 41.16 -24.37 51.93
N SER A 116 39.89 -24.80 51.86
CA SER A 116 39.29 -25.45 50.69
C SER A 116 38.26 -24.55 50.03
N SER A 117 38.20 -24.48 48.71
CA SER A 117 37.16 -23.71 48.01
C SER A 117 35.77 -24.31 48.23
N ILE A 118 34.75 -23.46 48.22
CA ILE A 118 33.34 -23.88 48.24
C ILE A 118 32.88 -24.08 46.81
N PHE A 119 32.16 -25.17 46.55
CA PHE A 119 31.58 -25.45 45.25
C PHE A 119 30.06 -25.51 45.37
N ILE A 120 29.38 -24.78 44.49
CA ILE A 120 27.92 -24.75 44.41
C ILE A 120 27.51 -25.35 43.07
N GLU A 121 26.71 -26.42 43.12
CA GLU A 121 26.12 -26.99 41.91
C GLU A 121 24.89 -26.18 41.48
N LYS A 122 24.61 -26.16 40.18
CA LYS A 122 23.51 -25.35 39.63
C LYS A 122 22.16 -25.79 40.20
N GLU A 123 22.01 -27.08 40.45
CA GLU A 123 20.81 -27.72 40.99
C GLU A 123 20.49 -27.26 42.41
N ASP A 124 21.51 -26.81 43.16
CA ASP A 124 21.37 -26.30 44.52
C ASP A 124 20.97 -24.81 44.57
N LEU A 125 21.10 -24.09 43.45
CA LEU A 125 20.77 -22.67 43.37
C LEU A 125 19.25 -22.49 43.41
N LYS A 126 18.78 -21.80 44.45
CA LYS A 126 17.35 -21.50 44.62
C LYS A 126 17.00 -20.19 43.94
N ASN A 127 15.77 -20.13 43.43
CA ASN A 127 15.15 -18.91 42.93
C ASN A 127 13.99 -18.53 43.87
N SER A 128 14.06 -17.39 44.53
CA SER A 128 12.93 -16.79 45.23
C SER A 128 11.92 -16.26 44.22
N LYS A 129 10.64 -16.31 44.60
CA LYS A 129 9.55 -15.75 43.78
C LYS A 129 9.47 -14.24 43.93
N GLU A 130 9.65 -13.76 45.15
CA GLU A 130 9.53 -12.36 45.54
C GLU A 130 10.85 -11.62 45.41
N ILE A 131 10.75 -10.33 45.07
CA ILE A 131 11.89 -9.41 44.89
C ILE A 131 12.48 -9.05 46.26
N PHE A 132 11.60 -8.68 47.21
CA PHE A 132 11.90 -8.34 48.59
C PHE A 132 10.93 -9.07 49.52
N ASP A 133 11.39 -9.47 50.71
CA ASP A 133 10.50 -10.09 51.72
C ASP A 133 9.47 -9.08 52.27
N ASN A 134 9.89 -7.82 52.45
CA ASN A 134 9.03 -6.72 52.85
C ASN A 134 9.44 -5.46 52.09
N THR A 135 8.73 -5.16 50.99
CA THR A 135 9.02 -4.00 50.14
C THR A 135 8.98 -2.68 50.93
N ILE A 136 8.02 -2.51 51.86
CA ILE A 136 7.80 -1.24 52.59
C ILE A 136 9.03 -0.84 53.40
N GLU A 137 9.69 -1.81 54.05
CA GLU A 137 10.89 -1.54 54.85
C GLU A 137 12.13 -1.21 54.02
N VAL A 138 12.13 -1.58 52.74
CA VAL A 138 13.28 -1.42 51.84
C VAL A 138 13.15 -0.14 50.99
N ILE A 139 11.94 0.41 50.83
CA ILE A 139 11.65 1.65 50.09
C ILE A 139 12.62 2.80 50.43
N PRO A 140 12.82 3.20 51.70
CA PRO A 140 13.65 4.36 52.01
C PRO A 140 15.11 4.17 51.57
N VAL A 141 15.59 2.93 51.58
CA VAL A 141 16.95 2.58 51.14
C VAL A 141 17.05 2.63 49.62
N LEU A 142 16.04 2.12 48.92
CA LEU A 142 15.96 2.14 47.46
C LEU A 142 15.88 3.58 46.92
N ASP A 143 15.03 4.42 47.48
CA ASP A 143 14.91 5.84 47.10
C ASP A 143 16.25 6.55 47.29
N ALA A 144 16.86 6.45 48.49
CA ALA A 144 18.14 7.10 48.74
C ALA A 144 19.25 6.60 47.80
N LEU A 145 19.29 5.30 47.50
CA LEU A 145 20.31 4.71 46.63
C LEU A 145 20.21 5.17 45.18
N TYR A 146 18.99 5.31 44.65
CA TYR A 146 18.78 5.52 43.22
C TYR A 146 18.32 6.94 42.86
N ASP A 147 17.76 7.72 43.79
CA ASP A 147 17.52 9.17 43.60
C ASP A 147 18.79 10.00 43.89
N HIS A 148 19.73 9.46 44.67
CA HIS A 148 21.05 10.08 44.92
C HIS A 148 22.19 9.13 44.54
N PRO A 149 22.31 8.77 43.24
CA PRO A 149 23.22 7.72 42.79
C PRO A 149 24.71 8.03 42.97
N GLU A 150 25.07 9.32 43.13
CA GLU A 150 26.46 9.77 43.30
C GLU A 150 26.84 9.97 44.79
N LYS A 151 25.90 9.76 45.73
CA LYS A 151 26.12 9.98 47.17
C LYS A 151 26.24 8.66 47.93
N THR A 152 27.03 8.62 49.00
CA THR A 152 26.93 7.52 49.99
C THR A 152 25.60 7.60 50.72
N VAL A 153 24.95 6.47 50.93
CA VAL A 153 23.71 6.38 51.69
C VAL A 153 24.01 5.89 53.10
N LEU A 154 23.74 6.74 54.09
CA LEU A 154 23.82 6.40 55.51
C LEU A 154 22.42 6.02 55.99
N CYS A 155 22.27 4.79 56.47
CA CYS A 155 21.01 4.29 57.04
C CYS A 155 21.18 4.10 58.56
N PRO A 156 20.65 5.02 59.39
CA PRO A 156 20.65 4.85 60.83
C PRO A 156 19.84 3.63 61.24
N ALA A 157 20.43 2.77 62.07
CA ALA A 157 19.77 1.58 62.62
C ALA A 157 20.20 1.32 64.08
N TYR A 158 19.37 0.53 64.78
CA TYR A 158 19.72 -0.01 66.10
C TYR A 158 20.45 -1.34 66.01
N ASN A 159 20.09 -2.19 65.05
CA ASN A 159 20.76 -3.46 64.82
C ASN A 159 21.17 -3.60 63.34
N SER A 160 22.41 -4.02 63.14
CA SER A 160 23.01 -4.33 61.85
C SER A 160 22.40 -5.57 61.17
N VAL A 161 21.99 -6.56 61.98
CA VAL A 161 21.46 -7.85 61.49
C VAL A 161 20.11 -7.68 60.76
N ASP A 162 19.30 -6.71 61.17
CA ASP A 162 17.99 -6.40 60.57
C ASP A 162 18.09 -5.98 59.10
N TYR A 163 19.29 -5.60 58.65
CA TYR A 163 19.58 -5.16 57.29
C TYR A 163 20.39 -6.16 56.46
N GLU A 164 20.94 -7.23 57.05
CA GLU A 164 21.77 -8.20 56.31
C GLU A 164 21.03 -8.73 55.07
N ARG A 165 19.84 -9.31 55.27
CA ARG A 165 19.04 -9.86 54.17
C ARG A 165 18.53 -8.78 53.22
N LYS A 166 18.11 -7.61 53.73
CA LYS A 166 17.58 -6.50 52.90
C LYS A 166 18.62 -6.00 51.90
N ILE A 167 19.87 -5.82 52.35
CA ILE A 167 20.96 -5.37 51.49
C ILE A 167 21.30 -6.43 50.43
N VAL A 168 21.33 -7.70 50.82
CA VAL A 168 21.61 -8.78 49.86
C VAL A 168 20.48 -8.90 48.84
N GLN A 169 19.21 -8.66 49.21
CA GLN A 169 18.10 -8.58 48.27
C GLN A 169 18.24 -7.39 47.31
N ILE A 170 18.62 -6.21 47.79
CA ILE A 170 18.92 -5.05 46.91
C ILE A 170 20.01 -5.42 45.90
N TRP A 171 21.14 -5.94 46.39
CA TRP A 171 22.27 -6.36 45.56
C TRP A 171 21.86 -7.45 44.56
N SER A 172 21.09 -8.44 44.99
CA SER A 172 20.59 -9.55 44.17
C SER A 172 19.66 -9.10 43.04
N ASN A 173 18.95 -7.98 43.18
CA ASN A 173 18.05 -7.47 42.14
C ASN A 173 18.73 -6.50 41.15
N GLN A 174 20.04 -6.25 41.30
CA GLN A 174 20.84 -5.53 40.31
C GLN A 174 21.28 -6.43 39.15
N TRP A 175 21.58 -5.85 37.99
CA TRP A 175 22.18 -6.58 36.87
C TRP A 175 23.68 -6.84 37.11
N PRO A 176 24.29 -7.82 36.40
CA PRO A 176 25.63 -8.31 36.75
C PRO A 176 26.71 -7.23 36.83
N ARG A 177 26.68 -6.20 35.98
CA ARG A 177 27.71 -5.14 35.99
C ARG A 177 27.53 -4.19 37.17
N LEU A 178 26.30 -3.85 37.55
CA LEU A 178 26.03 -3.05 38.76
C LEU A 178 26.35 -3.85 40.03
N ARG A 179 26.01 -5.15 40.07
CA ARG A 179 26.38 -6.04 41.18
C ARG A 179 27.87 -6.02 41.50
N ARG A 180 28.72 -5.92 40.47
CA ARG A 180 30.18 -5.89 40.65
C ARG A 180 30.65 -4.62 41.34
N ASN A 181 29.98 -3.50 41.09
CA ASN A 181 30.41 -2.19 41.55
C ASN A 181 29.78 -1.80 42.89
N PHE A 182 28.62 -2.37 43.22
CA PHE A 182 27.88 -2.01 44.42
C PHE A 182 28.64 -2.41 45.68
N SER A 183 28.88 -1.43 46.56
CA SER A 183 29.61 -1.59 47.82
C SER A 183 28.72 -1.28 49.02
N PHE A 184 28.79 -2.11 50.06
CA PHE A 184 27.92 -1.94 51.21
C PHE A 184 28.52 -2.46 52.51
N CYS A 185 28.02 -1.95 53.63
CA CYS A 185 28.33 -2.43 54.97
C CYS A 185 27.07 -2.35 55.85
N SER A 186 26.63 -3.48 56.43
CA SER A 186 25.49 -3.49 57.36
C SER A 186 25.84 -3.07 58.79
N GLY A 187 27.12 -2.82 59.07
CA GLY A 187 27.58 -2.36 60.39
C GLY A 187 28.83 -1.50 60.32
N ALA A 188 28.68 -0.30 59.76
CA ALA A 188 29.75 0.68 59.69
C ALA A 188 29.80 1.50 61.00
N LEU A 189 30.78 1.23 61.88
CA LEU A 189 30.99 2.05 63.10
C LEU A 189 31.76 3.36 62.81
N ASN A 190 32.40 3.45 61.64
CA ASN A 190 33.09 4.58 61.02
C ASN A 190 32.84 4.53 59.51
N LEU A 191 33.12 5.65 58.81
CA LEU A 191 32.96 5.74 57.37
C LEU A 191 33.83 4.71 56.64
N LYS A 192 33.19 3.80 55.89
CA LYS A 192 33.86 2.81 55.05
C LYS A 192 34.20 3.42 53.69
N ILE A 193 35.48 3.32 53.33
CA ILE A 193 36.05 3.82 52.09
C ILE A 193 36.86 2.70 51.44
N LEU A 194 36.71 2.51 50.13
CA LEU A 194 37.53 1.66 49.29
C LEU A 194 38.29 2.52 48.28
N GLU A 195 39.62 2.52 48.35
CA GLU A 195 40.49 3.24 47.39
C GLU A 195 40.10 4.72 47.18
N GLY A 196 39.65 5.40 48.24
CA GLY A 196 39.21 6.80 48.20
C GLY A 196 37.73 7.02 47.87
N VAL A 197 36.99 5.96 47.55
CA VAL A 197 35.54 6.00 47.26
C VAL A 197 34.75 5.49 48.47
N GLU A 198 33.80 6.28 48.95
CA GLU A 198 32.91 5.90 50.04
C GLU A 198 31.97 4.75 49.60
N PHE A 199 31.66 3.83 50.51
CA PHE A 199 30.74 2.72 50.18
C PHE A 199 29.35 3.24 49.80
N ASP A 200 28.66 2.59 48.85
CA ASP A 200 27.35 3.04 48.37
C ASP A 200 26.27 3.03 49.47
N LEU A 201 26.25 1.98 50.29
CA LEU A 201 25.29 1.82 51.38
C LEU A 201 25.98 1.47 52.70
N GLN A 202 25.76 2.27 53.72
CA GLN A 202 26.33 2.06 55.04
C GLN A 202 25.22 2.13 56.09
N ILE A 203 24.92 0.99 56.71
CA ILE A 203 24.07 0.94 57.89
C ILE A 203 24.94 1.32 59.08
N VAL A 204 24.53 2.36 59.79
CA VAL A 204 25.32 3.00 60.85
C VAL A 204 24.55 3.01 62.16
N PRO A 205 25.23 2.92 63.32
CA PRO A 205 24.56 3.07 64.59
C PRO A 205 23.85 4.42 64.72
N GLN A 206 22.60 4.42 65.20
CA GLN A 206 21.79 5.63 65.38
C GLN A 206 22.54 6.73 66.15
N ARG A 207 23.34 6.37 67.16
CA ARG A 207 24.12 7.30 67.99
C ARG A 207 25.36 7.89 67.29
N SER A 208 25.86 7.23 66.24
CA SER A 208 27.11 7.58 65.56
C SER A 208 26.89 8.27 64.21
N VAL A 209 25.65 8.31 63.70
CA VAL A 209 25.38 8.83 62.35
C VAL A 209 25.91 10.25 62.14
N SER A 210 25.68 11.18 63.07
CA SER A 210 26.15 12.56 62.93
C SER A 210 27.69 12.69 62.92
N ALA A 211 28.40 11.74 63.53
CA ALA A 211 29.86 11.71 63.50
C ALA A 211 30.38 11.18 62.15
N ILE A 212 29.72 10.15 61.60
CA ILE A 212 30.05 9.54 60.31
C ILE A 212 29.69 10.48 59.15
N GLU A 213 28.55 11.15 59.24
CA GLU A 213 28.10 12.15 58.25
C GLU A 213 29.12 13.30 58.12
N LYS A 214 29.71 13.75 59.23
CA LYS A 214 30.80 14.76 59.21
C LYS A 214 32.10 14.28 58.57
N GLN A 215 32.33 12.97 58.51
CA GLN A 215 33.50 12.38 57.85
C GLN A 215 33.28 12.24 56.34
N SER A 216 32.02 12.14 55.91
CA SER A 216 31.68 12.00 54.50
C SER A 216 31.82 13.33 53.76
N THR A 217 32.24 13.23 52.51
CA THR A 217 32.36 14.35 51.57
C THR A 217 31.05 14.64 50.83
N GLY A 218 30.05 13.76 50.93
CA GLY A 218 28.83 13.85 50.12
C GLY A 218 27.76 12.82 50.45
N SER A 219 27.47 12.57 51.74
CA SER A 219 26.45 11.62 52.17
C SER A 219 25.01 12.12 52.08
N ILE A 220 24.07 11.18 52.02
CA ILE A 220 22.68 11.39 52.40
C ILE A 220 22.29 10.45 53.53
N THR A 221 21.69 11.00 54.58
CA THR A 221 21.17 10.22 55.70
C THR A 221 19.69 9.93 55.49
N ILE A 222 19.31 8.65 55.52
CA ILE A 222 17.90 8.24 55.41
C ILE A 222 17.13 8.76 56.63
N SER A 223 16.09 9.55 56.37
CA SER A 223 15.10 9.90 57.38
C SER A 223 14.02 8.83 57.44
N GLN A 224 13.45 8.56 58.62
CA GLN A 224 12.38 7.56 58.79
C GLN A 224 11.06 7.90 58.07
N LYS A 225 10.95 9.07 57.42
CA LYS A 225 9.75 9.42 56.65
C LYS A 225 9.77 8.69 55.31
N VAL A 226 8.88 7.72 55.17
CA VAL A 226 8.65 7.02 53.91
C VAL A 226 7.85 7.94 52.98
N ASN A 227 8.39 8.26 51.80
CA ASN A 227 7.61 8.90 50.75
C ASN A 227 6.98 7.81 49.86
N LEU A 228 5.73 7.46 50.15
CA LEU A 228 5.01 6.41 49.41
C LEU A 228 4.51 6.87 48.03
N GLU A 229 4.70 8.14 47.66
CA GLU A 229 4.20 8.71 46.39
C GLU A 229 5.13 8.43 45.19
N ASN A 230 6.27 7.76 45.38
CA ASN A 230 7.21 7.46 44.30
C ASN A 230 6.72 6.30 43.41
N ASN A 231 6.21 6.65 42.23
CA ASN A 231 5.59 5.73 41.26
C ASN A 231 6.45 4.49 40.88
N TRP A 232 7.78 4.64 40.78
CA TRP A 232 8.65 3.56 40.31
C TRP A 232 8.77 2.39 41.30
N ILE A 233 8.47 2.60 42.58
CA ILE A 233 8.48 1.54 43.61
C ILE A 233 7.28 0.61 43.47
N ALA A 234 6.13 1.13 43.03
CA ALA A 234 4.94 0.33 42.79
C ALA A 234 5.21 -0.77 41.75
N LEU A 235 6.19 -0.57 40.86
CA LEU A 235 6.66 -1.57 39.91
C LEU A 235 7.04 -2.89 40.60
N PHE A 236 7.71 -2.84 41.77
CA PHE A 236 8.13 -4.07 42.47
C PHE A 236 6.98 -4.92 43.00
N ASN A 237 5.81 -4.31 43.24
CA ASN A 237 4.61 -5.03 43.64
C ASN A 237 3.86 -5.62 42.43
N ASN A 238 4.01 -5.00 41.27
CA ASN A 238 3.26 -5.35 40.05
C ASN A 238 4.05 -6.27 39.10
N ILE A 239 5.37 -6.39 39.29
CA ILE A 239 6.25 -7.17 38.41
C ILE A 239 6.81 -8.41 39.09
N SER A 240 6.88 -9.52 38.34
CA SER A 240 7.58 -10.70 38.82
C SER A 240 9.10 -10.49 38.81
N LYS A 241 9.78 -11.05 39.81
CA LYS A 241 11.25 -11.05 39.90
C LYS A 241 11.94 -11.56 38.63
N ASN A 242 11.40 -12.62 38.04
CA ASN A 242 11.95 -13.19 36.80
C ASN A 242 11.86 -12.20 35.62
N LYS A 243 10.78 -11.44 35.52
CA LYS A 243 10.61 -10.44 34.46
C LYS A 243 11.56 -9.26 34.65
N LEU A 244 11.61 -8.70 35.86
CA LEU A 244 12.58 -7.67 36.23
C LEU A 244 14.01 -8.10 35.91
N ARG A 245 14.39 -9.31 36.34
CA ARG A 245 15.72 -9.87 36.12
C ARG A 245 16.05 -10.03 34.65
N LYS A 246 15.16 -10.64 33.86
CA LYS A 246 15.36 -10.81 32.41
C LYS A 246 15.58 -9.47 31.73
N PHE A 247 14.77 -8.46 32.06
CA PHE A 247 14.89 -7.13 31.48
C PHE A 247 16.23 -6.47 31.85
N LEU A 248 16.54 -6.36 33.15
CA LEU A 248 17.76 -5.71 33.62
C LEU A 248 19.03 -6.42 33.15
N TRP A 249 19.01 -7.76 33.02
CA TRP A 249 20.18 -8.50 32.57
C TRP A 249 20.41 -8.39 31.07
N LEU A 250 19.35 -8.30 30.28
CA LEU A 250 19.46 -8.09 28.84
C LEU A 250 19.88 -6.63 28.57
N TYR A 251 19.05 -5.67 28.96
CA TYR A 251 19.23 -4.26 28.62
C TYR A 251 20.23 -3.52 29.51
N GLY A 252 20.62 -4.08 30.64
CA GLY A 252 21.74 -3.56 31.44
C GLY A 252 23.10 -4.10 31.02
N SER A 253 23.17 -5.08 30.11
CA SER A 253 24.43 -5.72 29.72
C SER A 253 25.40 -4.77 29.00
N ASP A 254 24.86 -3.82 28.23
CA ASP A 254 25.58 -2.79 27.47
C ASP A 254 25.48 -1.39 28.10
N VAL A 255 25.04 -1.31 29.36
CA VAL A 255 24.99 -0.09 30.17
C VAL A 255 26.07 -0.17 31.26
N LYS A 256 26.75 0.94 31.59
CA LYS A 256 27.70 0.97 32.72
C LYS A 256 26.98 0.63 34.02
N GLY A 257 27.63 -0.19 34.85
CA GLY A 257 27.16 -0.61 36.17
C GLY A 257 27.16 0.50 37.22
N LEU A 258 26.45 1.60 36.97
CA LEU A 258 26.34 2.76 37.85
C LEU A 258 24.91 2.87 38.39
N ARG A 259 24.74 3.31 39.64
CA ARG A 259 23.43 3.44 40.28
C ARG A 259 22.50 4.39 39.53
N LYS A 260 23.04 5.45 38.90
CA LYS A 260 22.26 6.44 38.11
C LYS A 260 21.45 5.81 36.97
N ASN A 261 21.88 4.66 36.48
CA ASN A 261 21.24 3.97 35.35
C ASN A 261 20.11 3.02 35.79
N TYR A 262 19.96 2.74 37.09
CA TYR A 262 18.97 1.77 37.57
C TYR A 262 17.54 2.29 37.41
N LYS A 263 17.26 3.52 37.86
CA LYS A 263 15.93 4.13 37.77
C LYS A 263 15.45 4.32 36.31
N PRO A 264 16.24 4.87 35.37
CA PRO A 264 15.87 4.91 33.96
C PRO A 264 15.49 3.55 33.36
N LEU A 265 16.23 2.49 33.71
CA LEU A 265 15.90 1.13 33.26
C LEU A 265 14.56 0.64 33.83
N LEU A 266 14.24 0.96 35.07
CA LEU A 266 12.95 0.61 35.67
C LEU A 266 11.80 1.40 35.07
N GLU A 267 11.98 2.69 34.79
CA GLU A 267 10.96 3.49 34.09
C GLU A 267 10.68 2.94 32.69
N LEU A 268 11.71 2.52 31.95
CA LEU A 268 11.51 1.87 30.66
C LEU A 268 10.78 0.54 30.78
N LEU A 269 11.09 -0.27 31.79
CA LEU A 269 10.37 -1.51 32.07
C LEU A 269 8.90 -1.27 32.42
N GLU A 270 8.60 -0.22 33.18
CA GLU A 270 7.21 0.18 33.45
C GLU A 270 6.47 0.51 32.14
N MET A 271 7.14 1.23 31.22
CA MET A 271 6.56 1.59 29.93
C MET A 271 6.32 0.38 29.02
N THR A 272 7.03 -0.74 29.18
CA THR A 272 6.71 -1.98 28.44
C THR A 272 5.39 -2.61 28.88
N GLU A 273 4.92 -2.31 30.09
CA GLU A 273 3.63 -2.79 30.60
C GLU A 273 2.45 -1.91 30.15
N CYS A 274 2.72 -0.71 29.62
CA CYS A 274 1.70 0.20 29.17
C CYS A 274 1.13 -0.23 27.82
N ASN A 275 -0.21 -0.29 27.71
CA ASN A 275 -0.88 -0.56 26.43
C ASN A 275 -0.64 0.53 25.39
N LYS A 276 -0.46 1.79 25.83
CA LYS A 276 -0.17 2.95 24.98
C LYS A 276 0.94 3.77 25.65
N PRO A 277 2.20 3.34 25.51
CA PRO A 277 3.31 4.06 26.11
C PRO A 277 3.53 5.41 25.43
N ASP A 278 3.99 6.39 26.21
CA ASP A 278 4.41 7.69 25.69
C ASP A 278 5.77 7.55 24.99
N VAL A 279 5.74 7.61 23.66
CA VAL A 279 6.90 7.43 22.78
C VAL A 279 7.94 8.52 23.03
N GLU A 280 7.50 9.77 23.17
CA GLU A 280 8.39 10.90 23.40
C GLU A 280 9.12 10.73 24.73
N ARG A 281 8.40 10.28 25.76
CA ARG A 281 9.00 9.99 27.07
C ARG A 281 10.00 8.83 27.00
N ILE A 282 9.67 7.73 26.32
CA ILE A 282 10.58 6.59 26.15
C ILE A 282 11.88 7.05 25.49
N ILE A 283 11.76 7.78 24.39
CA ILE A 283 12.93 8.21 23.62
C ILE A 283 13.75 9.19 24.46
N ASN A 284 13.12 10.16 25.12
CA ASN A 284 13.81 11.06 26.04
C ASN A 284 14.58 10.30 27.14
N ILE A 285 13.99 9.27 27.76
CA ILE A 285 14.69 8.49 28.79
C ILE A 285 15.91 7.77 28.18
N ILE A 286 15.75 7.12 27.03
CA ILE A 286 16.83 6.36 26.38
C ILE A 286 18.02 7.28 26.03
N TYR A 287 17.77 8.43 25.40
CA TYR A 287 18.85 9.28 24.90
C TYR A 287 19.42 10.25 25.96
N LYS A 288 18.63 10.69 26.94
CA LYS A 288 19.14 11.54 28.02
C LYS A 288 19.86 10.75 29.11
N SER A 289 19.44 9.52 29.38
CA SER A 289 19.96 8.74 30.51
C SER A 289 21.18 7.89 30.16
N PHE A 290 21.31 7.45 28.90
CA PHE A 290 22.39 6.57 28.47
C PHE A 290 23.30 7.28 27.48
N GLU A 291 24.62 7.21 27.73
CA GLU A 291 25.62 7.83 26.86
C GLU A 291 25.56 7.24 25.43
N GLU A 292 26.22 7.89 24.46
CA GLU A 292 26.19 7.47 23.05
C GLU A 292 26.61 6.00 22.86
N LYS A 293 27.62 5.54 23.62
CA LYS A 293 28.16 4.17 23.60
C LYS A 293 27.42 3.18 24.50
N GLU A 294 26.30 3.57 25.11
CA GLU A 294 25.50 2.76 26.02
C GLU A 294 24.08 2.53 25.51
N GLY A 295 23.43 1.47 26.02
CA GLY A 295 22.02 1.18 25.75
C GLY A 295 21.71 0.92 24.28
N PHE A 296 22.67 0.41 23.51
CA PHE A 296 22.51 0.04 22.11
C PHE A 296 21.38 -0.96 21.92
N LEU A 297 21.19 -1.91 22.85
CA LEU A 297 20.07 -2.84 22.82
C LEU A 297 18.73 -2.11 22.92
N LEU A 298 18.57 -1.16 23.85
CA LEU A 298 17.34 -0.36 23.99
C LEU A 298 17.11 0.56 22.79
N LYS A 299 18.17 1.21 22.29
CA LYS A 299 18.11 2.04 21.08
C LYS A 299 17.70 1.20 19.86
N ASN A 300 18.25 -0.01 19.72
CA ASN A 300 17.87 -0.95 18.67
C ASN A 300 16.44 -1.46 18.76
N GLU A 301 15.85 -1.57 19.95
CA GLU A 301 14.44 -1.92 20.10
C GLU A 301 13.55 -0.82 19.50
N MET A 302 13.93 0.46 19.64
CA MET A 302 13.25 1.58 18.96
C MET A 302 13.44 1.55 17.43
N TYR A 303 14.60 1.08 16.96
CA TYR A 303 14.91 1.03 15.53
C TYR A 303 14.27 -0.16 14.81
N ASN A 304 14.27 -1.35 15.43
CA ASN A 304 13.86 -2.60 14.79
C ASN A 304 12.44 -3.04 15.17
N SER A 305 11.76 -2.30 16.05
CA SER A 305 10.37 -2.54 16.45
C SER A 305 10.11 -4.00 16.80
N ARG A 306 11.04 -4.65 17.52
CA ARG A 306 10.93 -6.07 17.91
C ARG A 306 9.87 -6.33 18.98
N GLY A 307 9.02 -5.34 19.26
CA GLY A 307 7.84 -5.47 20.11
C GLY A 307 8.10 -5.30 21.61
N LEU A 308 9.27 -4.79 22.03
CA LEU A 308 9.50 -4.48 23.45
C LEU A 308 8.48 -3.46 23.97
N PHE A 309 8.20 -2.42 23.18
CA PHE A 309 7.19 -1.42 23.48
C PHE A 309 6.05 -1.54 22.48
N ASN A 310 4.81 -1.37 22.96
CA ASN A 310 3.62 -1.36 22.11
C ASN A 310 3.46 0.02 21.41
N ILE A 311 4.40 0.37 20.54
CA ILE A 311 4.49 1.68 19.89
C ILE A 311 4.07 1.59 18.42
N ASN A 312 3.36 2.61 17.93
CA ASN A 312 3.10 2.76 16.50
C ASN A 312 4.35 3.29 15.77
N GLU A 313 4.75 2.61 14.71
CA GLU A 313 5.90 2.97 13.85
C GLU A 313 5.85 4.44 13.39
N LEU A 314 4.66 4.95 13.07
CA LEU A 314 4.47 6.33 12.62
C LEU A 314 4.78 7.36 13.72
N GLN A 315 4.54 7.02 14.99
CA GLN A 315 4.91 7.89 16.12
C GLN A 315 6.43 7.97 16.28
N VAL A 316 7.13 6.85 16.08
CA VAL A 316 8.60 6.82 16.10
C VAL A 316 9.16 7.66 14.96
N LEU A 317 8.64 7.48 13.75
CA LEU A 317 9.05 8.24 12.56
C LEU A 317 8.80 9.75 12.74
N ASN A 318 7.64 10.14 13.29
CA ASN A 318 7.33 11.55 13.56
C ASN A 318 8.28 12.16 14.59
N TYR A 319 8.61 11.42 15.65
CA TYR A 319 9.58 11.89 16.63
C TYR A 319 10.96 12.12 16.00
N LEU A 320 11.45 11.15 15.21
CA LEU A 320 12.76 11.23 14.54
C LEU A 320 12.91 12.45 13.63
N ILE A 321 11.80 12.97 13.11
CA ILE A 321 11.77 14.21 12.31
C ILE A 321 11.78 15.46 13.19
N SER A 322 11.17 15.41 14.37
CA SER A 322 11.02 16.54 15.29
C SER A 322 12.26 16.84 16.13
N ASP A 323 13.07 15.83 16.49
CA ASP A 323 14.31 16.01 17.25
C ASP A 323 15.54 15.98 16.35
N HIS A 324 15.97 17.15 15.89
CA HIS A 324 17.16 17.32 15.04
C HIS A 324 18.49 17.11 15.79
N GLN A 325 18.50 16.93 17.11
CA GLN A 325 19.72 16.95 17.91
C GLN A 325 20.39 15.57 18.07
N HIS A 326 19.66 14.46 17.91
CA HIS A 326 20.15 13.13 18.31
C HIS A 326 19.71 11.99 17.36
N TYR A 327 20.11 11.99 16.07
CA TYR A 327 19.98 10.93 15.03
C TYR A 327 18.83 11.09 14.02
N PRO A 328 18.94 10.54 12.77
CA PRO A 328 20.10 10.01 12.02
C PRO A 328 20.28 10.67 10.62
N GLU A 329 21.37 10.32 9.91
CA GLU A 329 21.58 10.64 8.50
C GLU A 329 20.31 10.33 7.66
N LYS A 330 20.00 11.16 6.66
CA LYS A 330 18.80 11.04 5.79
C LYS A 330 18.54 9.60 5.32
N GLY A 331 19.59 8.84 5.05
CA GLY A 331 19.51 7.44 4.59
C GLY A 331 18.76 6.51 5.54
N PHE A 332 18.85 6.71 6.84
CA PHE A 332 18.24 5.81 7.83
C PHE A 332 16.71 6.01 7.93
N ILE A 333 16.24 7.27 7.98
CA ILE A 333 14.78 7.55 8.02
C ILE A 333 14.14 6.97 6.75
N ASN A 334 14.81 7.13 5.61
CA ASN A 334 14.38 6.57 4.34
C ASN A 334 14.25 5.04 4.38
N GLU A 335 15.29 4.34 4.84
CA GLU A 335 15.30 2.87 4.94
C GLU A 335 14.20 2.37 5.88
N LYS A 336 14.01 3.01 7.03
CA LYS A 336 12.98 2.65 8.01
C LYS A 336 11.58 2.87 7.45
N LEU A 337 11.32 4.00 6.79
CA LEU A 337 10.03 4.31 6.18
C LEU A 337 9.67 3.28 5.08
N VAL A 338 10.62 2.92 4.22
CA VAL A 338 10.41 1.90 3.18
C VAL A 338 10.20 0.52 3.78
N THR A 339 10.97 0.16 4.81
CA THR A 339 10.84 -1.14 5.50
C THR A 339 9.50 -1.25 6.21
N ALA A 340 9.06 -0.19 6.88
CA ALA A 340 7.76 -0.12 7.53
C ALA A 340 6.61 -0.36 6.56
N LEU A 341 6.69 0.21 5.34
CA LEU A 341 5.70 -0.02 4.30
C LEU A 341 5.76 -1.47 3.78
N LYS A 342 6.95 -2.01 3.51
CA LYS A 342 7.13 -3.40 3.03
C LYS A 342 6.62 -4.45 4.01
N GLU A 343 6.75 -4.18 5.31
CA GLU A 343 6.30 -5.08 6.38
C GLU A 343 4.84 -4.83 6.80
N ASN A 344 4.10 -3.97 6.09
CA ASN A 344 2.73 -3.57 6.41
C ASN A 344 2.56 -2.98 7.82
N ARG A 345 3.63 -2.36 8.37
CA ARG A 345 3.58 -1.64 9.66
C ARG A 345 2.96 -0.24 9.53
N ILE A 346 3.02 0.34 8.32
CA ILE A 346 2.31 1.55 7.94
C ILE A 346 1.55 1.28 6.64
N SER A 347 0.41 1.93 6.47
CA SER A 347 -0.35 1.92 5.22
C SER A 347 0.31 2.83 4.17
N VAL A 348 -0.06 2.62 2.90
CA VAL A 348 0.35 3.50 1.80
C VAL A 348 -0.09 4.96 2.08
N ASN A 349 -1.29 5.17 2.60
CA ASN A 349 -1.80 6.50 2.94
C ASN A 349 -0.94 7.18 4.02
N GLU A 350 -0.62 6.46 5.09
CA GLU A 350 0.23 6.95 6.18
C GLU A 350 1.65 7.27 5.69
N PHE A 351 2.20 6.46 4.78
CA PHE A 351 3.48 6.75 4.13
C PHE A 351 3.45 8.09 3.40
N PHE A 352 2.40 8.37 2.61
CA PHE A 352 2.30 9.63 1.88
C PHE A 352 2.00 10.82 2.78
N ASP A 353 1.18 10.64 3.82
CA ASP A 353 0.93 11.70 4.80
C ASP A 353 2.23 12.07 5.52
N PHE A 354 3.03 11.08 5.89
CA PHE A 354 4.37 11.30 6.44
C PHE A 354 5.28 12.01 5.44
N TYR A 355 5.38 11.50 4.20
CA TYR A 355 6.24 12.08 3.15
C TYR A 355 5.90 13.54 2.84
N MET A 356 4.60 13.88 2.75
CA MET A 356 4.14 15.22 2.41
C MET A 356 4.28 16.23 3.55
N ASN A 357 4.20 15.77 4.81
CA ASN A 357 4.33 16.63 5.99
C ASN A 357 5.81 16.78 6.45
N SER A 358 6.70 15.95 5.92
CA SER A 358 8.13 16.01 6.24
C SER A 358 8.83 17.12 5.48
N ALA A 359 9.80 17.78 6.12
CA ALA A 359 10.64 18.76 5.43
C ALA A 359 11.44 18.07 4.29
N PRO A 360 11.55 18.68 3.09
CA PRO A 360 12.30 18.11 1.96
C PRO A 360 13.78 17.83 2.28
N GLU A 361 14.30 18.48 3.32
CA GLU A 361 15.66 18.32 3.79
C GLU A 361 15.88 16.98 4.52
N LEU A 362 14.84 16.28 4.95
CA LEU A 362 14.94 15.06 5.78
C LEU A 362 14.74 13.76 5.00
N LEU A 363 14.07 13.82 3.84
CA LEU A 363 13.76 12.66 3.00
C LEU A 363 14.43 12.76 1.63
N ASP A 364 14.85 11.63 1.06
CA ASP A 364 15.38 11.59 -0.31
C ASP A 364 14.23 11.51 -1.32
N SER A 365 14.31 12.29 -2.40
CA SER A 365 13.34 12.27 -3.49
C SER A 365 13.29 10.91 -4.20
N ARG A 366 14.38 10.12 -4.16
CA ARG A 366 14.46 8.77 -4.74
C ARG A 366 13.68 7.71 -3.95
N LEU A 367 13.13 8.04 -2.78
CA LEU A 367 12.30 7.13 -2.00
C LEU A 367 11.15 6.54 -2.81
N LEU A 368 10.52 7.39 -3.61
CA LEU A 368 9.32 7.06 -4.38
C LEU A 368 9.58 6.02 -5.47
N GLU A 369 10.83 5.89 -5.95
CA GLU A 369 11.24 4.87 -6.92
C GLU A 369 11.22 3.46 -6.32
N ASN A 370 11.45 3.35 -5.00
CA ASN A 370 11.51 2.08 -4.29
C ASN A 370 10.15 1.60 -3.76
N VAL A 371 9.09 2.37 -3.99
CA VAL A 371 7.74 2.03 -3.54
C VAL A 371 6.98 1.28 -4.63
N SER A 372 6.73 -0.01 -4.40
CA SER A 372 5.82 -0.80 -5.23
C SER A 372 4.38 -0.49 -4.82
N ILE A 373 3.71 0.38 -5.59
CA ILE A 373 2.30 0.73 -5.42
C ILE A 373 1.49 0.02 -6.50
N ASN A 374 0.41 -0.64 -6.10
CA ASN A 374 -0.54 -1.26 -7.02
C ASN A 374 -1.45 -0.19 -7.66
N SER A 375 -2.03 -0.50 -8.82
CA SER A 375 -2.89 0.45 -9.55
C SER A 375 -4.07 0.94 -8.72
N SER A 376 -4.69 0.09 -7.90
CA SER A 376 -5.82 0.47 -7.03
C SER A 376 -5.43 1.51 -5.97
N ASP A 377 -4.31 1.27 -5.28
CA ASP A 377 -3.82 2.15 -4.21
C ASP A 377 -3.40 3.50 -4.79
N LEU A 378 -2.80 3.50 -5.98
CA LEU A 378 -2.45 4.72 -6.69
C LEU A 378 -3.69 5.54 -7.05
N ILE A 379 -4.75 4.89 -7.57
CA ILE A 379 -6.00 5.59 -7.90
C ILE A 379 -6.63 6.21 -6.64
N ASP A 380 -6.63 5.50 -5.50
CA ASP A 380 -7.18 6.03 -4.25
C ASP A 380 -6.34 7.18 -3.68
N LEU A 381 -5.02 7.15 -3.83
CA LEU A 381 -4.16 8.30 -3.52
C LEU A 381 -4.47 9.51 -4.41
N LEU A 382 -4.65 9.30 -5.71
CA LEU A 382 -4.99 10.37 -6.67
C LEU A 382 -6.39 10.96 -6.42
N LYS A 383 -7.33 10.18 -5.89
CA LYS A 383 -8.63 10.70 -5.41
C LYS A 383 -8.43 11.67 -4.24
N ARG A 384 -7.49 11.37 -3.35
CA ARG A 384 -7.23 12.16 -2.14
C ARG A 384 -6.43 13.42 -2.43
N ASP A 385 -5.40 13.33 -3.27
CA ASP A 385 -4.50 14.46 -3.58
C ASP A 385 -3.99 14.41 -5.03
N SER A 386 -4.47 15.34 -5.86
CA SER A 386 -4.09 15.45 -7.27
C SER A 386 -2.65 15.92 -7.50
N ARG A 387 -1.97 16.46 -6.48
CA ARG A 387 -0.56 16.88 -6.60
C ARG A 387 0.37 15.68 -6.83
N LEU A 388 -0.05 14.49 -6.42
CA LEU A 388 0.70 13.24 -6.59
C LEU A 388 0.79 12.79 -8.06
N ILE A 389 -0.04 13.33 -8.96
CA ILE A 389 -0.01 12.96 -10.38
C ILE A 389 1.38 13.20 -11.01
N ASN A 390 2.00 14.35 -10.70
CA ASN A 390 3.32 14.69 -11.25
C ASN A 390 4.41 13.76 -10.74
N ILE A 391 4.28 13.29 -9.49
CA ILE A 391 5.21 12.34 -8.86
C ILE A 391 5.15 10.98 -9.56
N PHE A 392 3.95 10.53 -9.93
CA PHE A 392 3.72 9.21 -10.54
C PHE A 392 3.58 9.23 -12.06
N SER A 393 4.04 10.29 -12.74
CA SER A 393 3.95 10.45 -14.20
C SER A 393 4.35 9.20 -14.99
N GLY A 394 5.41 8.51 -14.59
CA GLY A 394 5.88 7.28 -15.24
C GLY A 394 4.93 6.06 -15.12
N LYS A 395 4.06 6.02 -14.11
CA LYS A 395 3.07 4.95 -13.90
C LYS A 395 1.68 5.30 -14.45
N ILE A 396 1.46 6.55 -14.88
CA ILE A 396 0.17 7.00 -15.44
C ILE A 396 -0.28 6.16 -16.65
N PRO A 397 0.60 5.78 -17.60
CA PRO A 397 0.21 4.93 -18.73
C PRO A 397 -0.37 3.57 -18.31
N GLU A 398 0.11 2.99 -17.21
CA GLU A 398 -0.35 1.68 -16.71
C GLU A 398 -1.73 1.77 -16.06
N ILE A 399 -2.00 2.82 -15.27
CA ILE A 399 -3.32 3.00 -14.66
C ILE A 399 -4.37 3.54 -15.64
N ALA A 400 -3.96 4.15 -16.76
CA ALA A 400 -4.89 4.68 -17.76
C ALA A 400 -5.74 3.60 -18.43
N THR A 401 -5.29 2.33 -18.43
CA THR A 401 -6.05 1.19 -18.97
C THR A 401 -7.07 0.62 -17.99
N VAL A 402 -7.10 1.12 -16.74
CA VAL A 402 -7.99 0.70 -15.67
C VAL A 402 -9.22 1.63 -15.64
N ASP A 403 -10.42 1.06 -15.54
CA ASP A 403 -11.68 1.83 -15.59
C ASP A 403 -11.89 2.70 -14.34
N GLU A 404 -11.42 2.28 -13.17
CA GLU A 404 -11.54 3.08 -11.94
C GLU A 404 -10.81 4.43 -12.02
N THR A 405 -9.74 4.52 -12.82
CA THR A 405 -9.01 5.77 -13.09
C THR A 405 -9.91 6.84 -13.68
N TRP A 406 -10.89 6.44 -14.49
CA TRP A 406 -11.77 7.37 -15.21
C TRP A 406 -13.07 7.67 -14.46
N TYR A 407 -13.18 7.26 -13.19
CA TYR A 407 -14.16 7.78 -12.22
C TYR A 407 -13.60 8.93 -11.37
N LEU A 408 -12.33 9.30 -11.54
CA LEU A 408 -11.72 10.46 -10.86
C LEU A 408 -12.42 11.78 -11.25
N PRO A 409 -12.28 12.86 -10.45
CA PRO A 409 -12.81 14.17 -10.82
C PRO A 409 -12.34 14.62 -12.21
N ILE A 410 -13.20 15.33 -12.96
CA ILE A 410 -12.93 15.67 -14.36
C ILE A 410 -11.65 16.50 -14.55
N GLU A 411 -11.30 17.36 -13.61
CA GLU A 411 -10.05 18.15 -13.63
C GLU A 411 -8.82 17.24 -13.49
N THR A 412 -8.88 16.24 -12.61
CA THR A 412 -7.84 15.21 -12.47
C THR A 412 -7.67 14.43 -13.78
N GLN A 413 -8.78 14.03 -14.41
CA GLN A 413 -8.75 13.33 -15.69
C GLN A 413 -8.10 14.15 -16.82
N ARG A 414 -8.29 15.48 -16.83
CA ARG A 414 -7.63 16.37 -17.80
C ARG A 414 -6.12 16.35 -17.65
N ILE A 415 -5.61 16.47 -16.42
CA ILE A 415 -4.17 16.41 -16.13
C ILE A 415 -3.60 15.04 -16.55
N LEU A 416 -4.34 13.95 -16.28
CA LEU A 416 -3.93 12.61 -16.72
C LEU A 416 -3.79 12.52 -18.24
N ILE A 417 -4.75 13.07 -18.99
CA ILE A 417 -4.66 13.11 -20.46
C ILE A 417 -3.45 13.93 -20.91
N GLU A 418 -3.23 15.11 -20.34
CA GLU A 418 -2.07 15.93 -20.68
C GLU A 418 -0.76 15.13 -20.53
N ILE A 419 -0.60 14.37 -19.45
CA ILE A 419 0.58 13.51 -19.25
C ILE A 419 0.64 12.38 -20.28
N LEU A 420 -0.50 11.73 -20.58
CA LEU A 420 -0.56 10.66 -21.57
C LEU A 420 -0.19 11.14 -22.98
N GLU A 421 -0.50 12.39 -23.35
CA GLU A 421 -0.09 12.97 -24.63
C GLU A 421 1.44 13.06 -24.78
N TYR A 422 2.15 13.29 -23.68
CA TYR A 422 3.61 13.38 -23.66
C TYR A 422 4.31 12.06 -23.29
N SER A 423 3.56 11.01 -22.97
CA SER A 423 4.09 9.72 -22.54
C SER A 423 4.44 8.82 -23.73
N GLN A 424 5.53 8.07 -23.63
CA GLN A 424 5.88 7.05 -24.61
C GLN A 424 5.10 5.75 -24.34
N ASN A 425 4.77 4.99 -25.40
CA ASN A 425 4.12 3.67 -25.33
C ASN A 425 2.72 3.62 -24.67
N VAL A 426 1.90 4.67 -24.83
CA VAL A 426 0.51 4.63 -24.35
C VAL A 426 -0.33 3.65 -25.18
N ASN A 427 -0.98 2.69 -24.50
CA ASN A 427 -1.97 1.81 -25.13
C ASN A 427 -3.31 2.52 -25.27
N TRP A 428 -3.45 3.33 -26.32
CA TRP A 428 -4.67 4.09 -26.57
C TRP A 428 -5.93 3.22 -26.77
N GLU A 429 -5.79 1.99 -27.26
CA GLU A 429 -6.93 1.08 -27.46
C GLU A 429 -7.56 0.71 -26.11
N ASP A 430 -6.76 0.23 -25.15
CA ASP A 430 -7.26 -0.12 -23.82
C ASP A 430 -7.61 1.10 -22.97
N THR A 431 -6.91 2.23 -23.13
CA THR A 431 -7.26 3.48 -22.45
C THR A 431 -8.63 4.01 -22.89
N ILE A 432 -8.89 4.08 -24.20
CA ILE A 432 -10.20 4.50 -24.73
C ILE A 432 -11.29 3.53 -24.26
N LYS A 433 -10.99 2.23 -24.24
CA LYS A 433 -11.90 1.19 -23.74
C LYS A 433 -12.29 1.44 -22.27
N ALA A 434 -11.31 1.77 -21.42
CA ALA A 434 -11.53 2.09 -20.01
C ALA A 434 -12.38 3.36 -19.85
N ILE A 435 -12.11 4.42 -20.62
CA ILE A 435 -12.89 5.68 -20.60
C ILE A 435 -14.35 5.44 -21.03
N LEU A 436 -14.56 4.63 -22.07
CA LEU A 436 -15.91 4.31 -22.55
C LEU A 436 -16.71 3.52 -21.51
N LYS A 437 -16.08 2.59 -20.78
CA LYS A 437 -16.71 1.84 -19.69
C LYS A 437 -17.11 2.74 -18.52
N SER A 438 -16.28 3.72 -18.17
CA SER A 438 -16.58 4.65 -17.07
C SER A 438 -17.64 5.69 -17.43
N ASN A 439 -18.04 5.78 -18.71
CA ASN A 439 -18.96 6.78 -19.25
C ASN A 439 -18.50 8.23 -18.96
N SER A 440 -17.18 8.47 -18.96
CA SER A 440 -16.63 9.80 -18.71
C SER A 440 -16.78 10.72 -19.94
N SER A 441 -17.16 11.98 -19.69
CA SER A 441 -17.24 13.02 -20.72
C SER A 441 -15.87 13.44 -21.27
N ILE A 442 -14.78 13.03 -20.62
CA ILE A 442 -13.41 13.32 -21.06
C ILE A 442 -13.12 12.76 -22.46
N ILE A 443 -13.86 11.74 -22.89
CA ILE A 443 -13.73 11.14 -24.22
C ILE A 443 -13.80 12.18 -25.34
N PHE A 444 -14.66 13.20 -25.22
CA PHE A 444 -14.77 14.25 -26.24
C PHE A 444 -13.51 15.13 -26.32
N SER A 445 -12.85 15.37 -25.18
CA SER A 445 -11.57 16.07 -25.15
C SER A 445 -10.48 15.23 -25.78
N LEU A 446 -10.47 13.92 -25.49
CA LEU A 446 -9.47 12.98 -25.99
C LEU A 446 -9.54 12.79 -27.52
N LEU A 447 -10.76 12.75 -28.06
CA LEU A 447 -11.00 12.57 -29.50
C LEU A 447 -10.78 13.85 -30.31
N LYS A 448 -10.67 15.01 -29.65
CA LYS A 448 -10.46 16.29 -30.32
C LYS A 448 -9.14 16.26 -31.09
N ASN A 449 -9.22 16.53 -32.39
CA ASN A 449 -8.07 16.61 -33.31
C ASN A 449 -7.23 15.32 -33.42
N SER A 450 -7.79 14.14 -33.12
CA SER A 450 -7.05 12.88 -33.19
C SER A 450 -7.77 11.82 -34.05
N ASP A 451 -7.40 11.78 -35.32
CA ASP A 451 -8.05 10.90 -36.31
C ASP A 451 -7.87 9.40 -35.97
N SER A 452 -6.70 9.03 -35.43
CA SER A 452 -6.40 7.65 -35.05
C SER A 452 -7.27 7.17 -33.89
N ARG A 453 -7.58 8.03 -32.92
CA ARG A 453 -8.45 7.69 -31.78
C ARG A 453 -9.91 7.58 -32.19
N ILE A 454 -10.37 8.44 -33.09
CA ILE A 454 -11.71 8.32 -33.69
C ILE A 454 -11.83 6.97 -34.44
N TYR A 455 -10.79 6.57 -35.17
CA TYR A 455 -10.74 5.28 -35.85
C TYR A 455 -10.86 4.08 -34.87
N ILE A 456 -10.20 4.14 -33.72
CA ILE A 456 -10.31 3.11 -32.65
C ILE A 456 -11.76 3.03 -32.13
N VAL A 457 -12.41 4.17 -31.88
CA VAL A 457 -13.81 4.19 -31.41
C VAL A 457 -14.75 3.62 -32.49
N LEU A 458 -14.54 3.95 -33.78
CA LEU A 458 -15.31 3.36 -34.88
C LEU A 458 -15.14 1.83 -34.96
N LYS A 459 -13.93 1.31 -34.70
CA LYS A 459 -13.65 -0.13 -34.63
C LYS A 459 -14.46 -0.79 -33.52
N PHE A 460 -14.46 -0.23 -32.31
CA PHE A 460 -15.26 -0.74 -31.18
C PHE A 460 -16.76 -0.69 -31.47
N PHE A 461 -17.24 0.38 -32.10
CA PHE A 461 -18.64 0.49 -32.51
C PHE A 461 -19.02 -0.58 -33.54
N ASN A 462 -18.14 -0.82 -34.53
CA ASN A 462 -18.36 -1.85 -35.54
C ASN A 462 -18.44 -3.26 -34.94
N ASN A 463 -17.53 -3.59 -34.02
CA ASN A 463 -17.44 -4.90 -33.38
C ASN A 463 -18.53 -5.15 -32.32
N ARG A 464 -19.29 -4.11 -31.94
CA ARG A 464 -20.29 -4.13 -30.86
C ARG A 464 -19.69 -4.41 -29.48
N ASP A 465 -18.46 -3.93 -29.27
CA ASP A 465 -17.76 -4.13 -27.99
C ASP A 465 -18.43 -3.32 -26.86
N PHE A 466 -19.12 -2.22 -27.17
CA PHE A 466 -19.72 -1.30 -26.20
C PHE A 466 -21.07 -0.70 -26.63
N LEU A 467 -21.93 -0.44 -25.65
CA LEU A 467 -23.11 0.41 -25.80
C LEU A 467 -22.69 1.88 -25.70
N MET A 468 -22.47 2.52 -26.85
CA MET A 468 -22.09 3.93 -26.90
C MET A 468 -23.31 4.86 -26.81
N SER A 469 -23.18 6.00 -26.14
CA SER A 469 -24.21 7.04 -26.11
C SER A 469 -24.46 7.66 -27.48
N THR A 470 -25.64 8.26 -27.68
CA THR A 470 -26.01 8.95 -28.92
C THR A 470 -25.08 10.12 -29.25
N ASP A 471 -24.55 10.78 -28.23
CA ASP A 471 -23.65 11.94 -28.39
C ASP A 471 -22.29 11.51 -28.92
N ILE A 472 -21.72 10.41 -28.40
CA ILE A 472 -20.45 9.85 -28.89
C ILE A 472 -20.63 9.36 -30.33
N GLN A 473 -21.73 8.65 -30.61
CA GLN A 473 -22.06 8.21 -31.97
C GLN A 473 -22.13 9.42 -32.92
N SER A 474 -22.85 10.48 -32.54
CA SER A 474 -22.97 11.68 -33.38
C SER A 474 -21.61 12.37 -33.59
N TYR A 475 -20.75 12.40 -32.56
CA TYR A 475 -19.42 12.98 -32.65
C TYR A 475 -18.49 12.22 -33.61
N ILE A 476 -18.39 10.88 -33.46
CA ILE A 476 -17.50 10.08 -34.31
C ILE A 476 -17.99 10.05 -35.77
N PHE A 477 -19.31 10.00 -35.99
CA PHE A 477 -19.90 10.08 -37.32
C PHE A 477 -19.86 11.50 -37.91
N GLY A 478 -19.67 12.54 -37.09
CA GLY A 478 -19.42 13.91 -37.57
C GLY A 478 -18.13 14.01 -38.40
N SER A 479 -17.15 13.14 -38.14
CA SER A 479 -15.86 13.11 -38.85
C SER A 479 -15.93 12.32 -40.16
N LYS A 480 -16.67 12.88 -41.13
CA LYS A 480 -17.02 12.22 -42.42
C LYS A 480 -15.82 11.63 -43.18
N VAL A 481 -14.66 12.30 -43.15
CA VAL A 481 -13.43 11.83 -43.82
C VAL A 481 -12.94 10.51 -43.21
N ILE A 482 -12.92 10.42 -41.88
CA ILE A 482 -12.46 9.22 -41.15
C ILE A 482 -13.48 8.09 -41.33
N VAL A 483 -14.78 8.39 -41.26
CA VAL A 483 -15.84 7.40 -41.48
C VAL A 483 -15.74 6.82 -42.89
N LYS A 484 -15.53 7.66 -43.91
CA LYS A 484 -15.31 7.23 -45.29
C LYS A 484 -14.10 6.30 -45.39
N ASP A 485 -12.95 6.70 -44.83
CA ASP A 485 -11.74 5.86 -44.83
C ASP A 485 -11.96 4.52 -44.10
N PHE A 486 -12.65 4.54 -42.97
CA PHE A 486 -13.01 3.35 -42.20
C PHE A 486 -13.89 2.40 -43.02
N ILE A 487 -14.92 2.92 -43.71
CA ILE A 487 -15.80 2.14 -44.58
C ILE A 487 -15.00 1.49 -45.70
N TYR A 488 -14.13 2.24 -46.39
CA TYR A 488 -13.32 1.69 -47.48
C TYR A 488 -12.38 0.57 -47.01
N LYS A 489 -11.72 0.74 -45.85
CA LYS A 489 -10.81 -0.26 -45.29
C LYS A 489 -11.52 -1.50 -44.77
N ASN A 490 -12.77 -1.40 -44.32
CA ASN A 490 -13.48 -2.47 -43.61
C ASN A 490 -14.80 -2.92 -44.26
N ILE A 491 -15.06 -2.60 -45.54
CA ILE A 491 -16.36 -2.77 -46.20
C ILE A 491 -16.99 -4.17 -46.03
N SER A 492 -16.17 -5.22 -46.15
CA SER A 492 -16.59 -6.61 -46.00
C SER A 492 -16.89 -7.00 -44.55
N ALA A 493 -16.20 -6.37 -43.58
CA ALA A 493 -16.32 -6.62 -42.14
C ALA A 493 -17.27 -5.67 -41.40
N LEU A 494 -17.91 -4.72 -42.10
CA LEU A 494 -18.89 -3.82 -41.47
C LEU A 494 -20.05 -4.60 -40.83
N SER A 495 -20.43 -4.25 -39.60
CA SER A 495 -21.57 -4.85 -38.92
C SER A 495 -22.89 -4.21 -39.37
N SER A 496 -24.00 -4.93 -39.21
CA SER A 496 -25.33 -4.40 -39.56
C SER A 496 -25.72 -3.16 -38.75
N GLN A 497 -25.23 -3.05 -37.51
CA GLN A 497 -25.46 -1.87 -36.67
C GLN A 497 -24.73 -0.64 -37.22
N PHE A 498 -23.47 -0.82 -37.63
CA PHE A 498 -22.70 0.23 -38.30
C PHE A 498 -23.42 0.71 -39.55
N CYS A 499 -23.85 -0.24 -40.40
CA CYS A 499 -24.59 0.07 -41.63
C CYS A 499 -25.90 0.83 -41.37
N SER A 500 -26.68 0.41 -40.38
CA SER A 500 -27.92 1.13 -40.02
C SER A 500 -27.61 2.56 -39.53
N LYS A 501 -26.57 2.71 -38.71
CA LYS A 501 -26.20 4.01 -38.11
C LYS A 501 -25.86 5.07 -39.14
N ILE A 502 -25.24 4.68 -40.27
CA ILE A 502 -24.97 5.59 -41.40
C ILE A 502 -26.26 6.28 -41.86
N PHE A 503 -27.36 5.54 -42.00
CA PHE A 503 -28.62 6.08 -42.49
C PHE A 503 -29.46 6.77 -41.41
N GLU A 504 -29.20 6.50 -40.13
CA GLU A 504 -29.84 7.20 -39.01
C GLU A 504 -29.22 8.58 -38.77
N ILE A 505 -27.91 8.73 -38.96
CA ILE A 505 -27.18 9.97 -38.66
C ILE A 505 -27.14 10.91 -39.86
N TYR A 506 -26.81 10.39 -41.05
CA TYR A 506 -26.59 11.25 -42.21
C TYR A 506 -27.87 11.53 -42.98
N ASN A 507 -28.12 12.81 -43.25
CA ASN A 507 -29.18 13.19 -44.18
C ASN A 507 -28.78 12.98 -45.65
N TYR A 508 -29.72 13.19 -46.58
CA TYR A 508 -29.53 13.00 -48.02
C TYR A 508 -28.25 13.67 -48.58
N ASN A 509 -27.98 14.92 -48.22
CA ASN A 509 -26.82 15.65 -48.74
C ASN A 509 -25.51 15.14 -48.12
N GLU A 510 -25.55 14.68 -46.87
CA GLU A 510 -24.39 14.14 -46.18
C GLU A 510 -24.00 12.76 -46.69
N LEU A 511 -24.98 11.91 -47.02
CA LEU A 511 -24.75 10.63 -47.68
C LEU A 511 -24.05 10.82 -49.04
N ILE A 512 -24.39 11.88 -49.79
CA ILE A 512 -23.68 12.23 -51.03
C ILE A 512 -22.23 12.59 -50.75
N SER A 513 -21.97 13.36 -49.68
CA SER A 513 -20.61 13.80 -49.32
C SER A 513 -19.66 12.68 -48.90
N LEU A 514 -20.17 11.48 -48.60
CA LEU A 514 -19.33 10.30 -48.35
C LEU A 514 -18.65 9.78 -49.62
N GLU A 515 -19.16 10.12 -50.81
CA GLU A 515 -18.59 9.75 -52.12
C GLU A 515 -18.29 8.24 -52.25
N LEU A 516 -19.20 7.41 -51.75
CA LEU A 516 -19.10 5.95 -51.88
C LEU A 516 -19.62 5.49 -53.26
N ASP A 517 -18.98 4.48 -53.83
CA ASP A 517 -19.38 3.88 -55.10
C ASP A 517 -20.61 2.96 -54.95
N SER A 518 -21.26 2.60 -56.07
CA SER A 518 -22.45 1.73 -56.02
C SER A 518 -22.17 0.35 -55.43
N LYS A 519 -20.94 -0.17 -55.54
CA LYS A 519 -20.57 -1.47 -54.95
C LYS A 519 -20.51 -1.40 -53.43
N SER A 520 -19.93 -0.35 -52.87
CA SER A 520 -19.89 -0.12 -51.43
C SER A 520 -21.30 0.05 -50.87
N TRP A 521 -22.14 0.85 -51.53
CA TRP A 521 -23.54 1.00 -51.13
C TRP A 521 -24.34 -0.29 -51.22
N GLN A 522 -24.11 -1.12 -52.26
CA GLN A 522 -24.74 -2.43 -52.37
C GLN A 522 -24.38 -3.35 -51.19
N ILE A 523 -23.11 -3.38 -50.77
CA ILE A 523 -22.67 -4.18 -49.62
C ILE A 523 -23.31 -3.67 -48.32
N ILE A 524 -23.30 -2.35 -48.09
CA ILE A 524 -23.91 -1.73 -46.92
C ILE A 524 -25.42 -2.02 -46.88
N TYR A 525 -26.11 -1.84 -48.01
CA TYR A 525 -27.55 -2.05 -48.13
C TYR A 525 -27.95 -3.50 -47.83
N LYS A 526 -27.18 -4.48 -48.33
CA LYS A 526 -27.43 -5.91 -48.09
C LYS A 526 -27.29 -6.33 -46.63
N LYS A 527 -26.58 -5.54 -45.81
CA LYS A 527 -26.38 -5.79 -44.37
C LYS A 527 -27.45 -5.13 -43.49
N LEU A 528 -28.37 -4.35 -44.05
CA LEU A 528 -29.46 -3.73 -43.29
C LEU A 528 -30.50 -4.76 -42.88
N ILE A 529 -30.80 -4.80 -41.58
CA ILE A 529 -31.78 -5.73 -40.97
C ILE A 529 -33.04 -4.98 -40.54
N ASP A 530 -32.89 -3.78 -39.97
CA ASP A 530 -34.02 -2.97 -39.50
C ASP A 530 -34.90 -2.51 -40.68
N GLU A 531 -36.21 -2.78 -40.59
CA GLU A 531 -37.14 -2.50 -41.68
C GLU A 531 -37.30 -1.00 -41.94
N ASN A 532 -37.37 -0.17 -40.90
CA ASN A 532 -37.57 1.29 -41.04
C ASN A 532 -36.33 1.94 -41.67
N VAL A 533 -35.14 1.55 -41.20
CA VAL A 533 -33.88 2.00 -41.79
C VAL A 533 -33.75 1.52 -43.23
N LYS A 534 -34.17 0.28 -43.53
CA LYS A 534 -34.14 -0.27 -44.88
C LYS A 534 -35.11 0.45 -45.83
N ILE A 535 -36.30 0.84 -45.37
CA ILE A 535 -37.25 1.66 -46.14
C ILE A 535 -36.59 3.00 -46.50
N TYR A 536 -36.04 3.72 -45.51
CA TYR A 536 -35.36 4.99 -45.76
C TYR A 536 -34.16 4.83 -46.70
N ALA A 537 -33.26 3.89 -46.40
CA ALA A 537 -32.07 3.62 -47.19
C ALA A 537 -32.42 3.26 -48.64
N SER A 538 -33.42 2.41 -48.87
CA SER A 538 -33.83 2.00 -50.22
C SER A 538 -34.34 3.18 -51.05
N CYS A 539 -35.13 4.08 -50.46
CA CYS A 539 -35.64 5.27 -51.14
C CYS A 539 -34.53 6.27 -51.47
N ILE A 540 -33.63 6.52 -50.51
CA ILE A 540 -32.51 7.46 -50.67
C ILE A 540 -31.52 6.93 -51.71
N LEU A 541 -31.10 5.67 -51.62
CA LEU A 541 -30.19 5.06 -52.59
C LEU A 541 -30.79 5.01 -54.00
N LEU A 542 -32.10 4.73 -54.12
CA LEU A 542 -32.82 4.80 -55.40
C LEU A 542 -32.80 6.22 -55.97
N SER A 543 -33.05 7.24 -55.14
CA SER A 543 -32.96 8.64 -55.53
C SER A 543 -31.55 9.01 -56.00
N LEU A 544 -30.50 8.61 -55.26
CA LEU A 544 -29.11 8.84 -55.63
C LEU A 544 -28.76 8.20 -56.99
N GLY A 545 -29.26 6.99 -57.23
CA GLY A 545 -29.15 6.29 -58.50
C GLY A 545 -29.84 7.04 -59.64
N PHE A 546 -31.13 7.37 -59.50
CA PHE A 546 -31.89 8.10 -60.51
C PHE A 546 -31.34 9.49 -60.82
N ASN A 547 -30.77 10.18 -59.83
CA ASN A 547 -30.14 11.49 -59.98
C ASN A 547 -28.67 11.42 -60.45
N ARG A 548 -28.13 10.21 -60.70
CA ARG A 548 -26.73 9.98 -61.11
C ARG A 548 -25.70 10.62 -60.16
N LYS A 549 -25.99 10.62 -58.86
CA LYS A 549 -25.12 11.17 -57.82
C LYS A 549 -24.06 10.18 -57.33
N ILE A 550 -24.05 8.95 -57.87
CA ILE A 550 -23.09 7.89 -57.56
C ILE A 550 -22.54 7.26 -58.84
N SER A 551 -21.37 6.62 -58.75
CA SER A 551 -20.76 5.89 -59.85
C SER A 551 -21.52 4.58 -60.16
N ASN A 552 -21.69 4.24 -61.44
CA ASN A 552 -22.52 3.11 -61.92
C ASN A 552 -23.95 3.06 -61.30
N PRO A 553 -24.76 4.11 -61.50
CA PRO A 553 -26.06 4.27 -60.82
C PRO A 553 -27.06 3.15 -61.12
N ALA A 554 -26.97 2.52 -62.29
CA ALA A 554 -27.87 1.42 -62.68
C ALA A 554 -27.79 0.22 -61.72
N LEU A 555 -26.61 -0.04 -61.13
CA LEU A 555 -26.42 -1.12 -60.16
C LEU A 555 -27.27 -0.89 -58.91
N ILE A 556 -27.17 0.27 -58.26
CA ILE A 556 -27.95 0.53 -57.04
C ILE A 556 -29.45 0.59 -57.34
N VAL A 557 -29.83 1.14 -58.50
CA VAL A 557 -31.25 1.19 -58.92
C VAL A 557 -31.80 -0.23 -59.00
N SER A 558 -31.07 -1.16 -59.61
CA SER A 558 -31.51 -2.56 -59.69
C SER A 558 -31.64 -3.28 -58.36
N GLU A 559 -30.84 -2.88 -57.37
CA GLU A 559 -30.87 -3.47 -56.03
C GLU A 559 -32.04 -2.92 -55.21
N CYS A 560 -32.27 -1.61 -55.25
CA CYS A 560 -33.25 -0.93 -54.39
C CYS A 560 -34.67 -0.84 -55.00
N PHE A 561 -34.80 -0.83 -56.34
CA PHE A 561 -36.09 -0.54 -57.00
C PHE A 561 -37.21 -1.46 -56.55
N ASN A 562 -36.96 -2.76 -56.49
CA ASN A 562 -37.99 -3.73 -56.12
C ASN A 562 -38.46 -3.54 -54.67
N ASP A 563 -37.54 -3.22 -53.76
CA ASP A 563 -37.86 -3.00 -52.34
C ASP A 563 -38.68 -1.71 -52.19
N VAL A 564 -38.30 -0.61 -52.86
CA VAL A 564 -39.09 0.64 -52.89
C VAL A 564 -40.47 0.41 -53.51
N TYR A 565 -40.57 -0.32 -54.61
CA TYR A 565 -41.85 -0.65 -55.23
C TYR A 565 -42.75 -1.46 -54.28
N PHE A 566 -42.16 -2.47 -53.61
CA PHE A 566 -42.88 -3.27 -52.62
C PHE A 566 -43.38 -2.41 -51.46
N TYR A 567 -42.53 -1.56 -50.88
CA TYR A 567 -42.91 -0.66 -49.78
C TYR A 567 -43.94 0.39 -50.19
N ALA A 568 -43.88 0.89 -51.43
CA ALA A 568 -44.89 1.78 -51.99
C ALA A 568 -46.25 1.07 -52.11
N ARG A 569 -46.25 -0.18 -52.59
CA ARG A 569 -47.48 -0.99 -52.77
C ARG A 569 -48.22 -1.25 -51.45
N ILE A 570 -47.49 -1.40 -50.35
CA ILE A 570 -48.05 -1.62 -49.01
C ILE A 570 -48.16 -0.33 -48.18
N SER A 571 -47.98 0.85 -48.81
CA SER A 571 -48.12 2.16 -48.18
C SER A 571 -47.21 2.41 -46.96
N LYS A 572 -46.00 1.81 -46.93
CA LYS A 572 -45.02 2.00 -45.84
C LYS A 572 -44.04 3.15 -46.06
N ILE A 573 -44.10 3.85 -47.20
CA ILE A 573 -43.20 4.97 -47.50
C ILE A 573 -43.83 6.29 -47.03
N ASP A 574 -43.16 6.98 -46.11
CA ASP A 574 -43.54 8.33 -45.68
C ASP A 574 -43.40 9.34 -46.82
N TYR A 575 -44.30 10.33 -46.87
CA TYR A 575 -44.31 11.34 -47.93
C TYR A 575 -43.04 12.19 -47.96
N ASN A 576 -42.40 12.46 -46.83
CA ASN A 576 -41.15 13.23 -46.77
C ASN A 576 -39.97 12.44 -47.38
N ILE A 577 -39.98 11.11 -47.23
CA ILE A 577 -38.99 10.24 -47.87
C ILE A 577 -39.28 10.15 -49.38
N TRP A 578 -40.55 9.99 -49.75
CA TRP A 578 -40.99 9.90 -51.14
C TRP A 578 -40.55 11.11 -51.98
N LYS A 579 -40.61 12.33 -51.42
CA LYS A 579 -40.19 13.57 -52.12
C LYS A 579 -38.75 13.54 -52.65
N PHE A 580 -37.86 12.73 -52.07
CA PHE A 580 -36.50 12.60 -52.58
C PHE A 580 -36.43 11.84 -53.90
N ILE A 581 -37.39 10.95 -54.19
CA ILE A 581 -37.39 10.14 -55.41
C ILE A 581 -37.81 11.04 -56.59
N PRO A 582 -36.96 11.22 -57.61
CA PRO A 582 -37.34 11.99 -58.78
C PRO A 582 -38.47 11.30 -59.54
N ILE A 583 -39.41 12.07 -60.08
CA ILE A 583 -40.57 11.55 -60.80
C ILE A 583 -40.50 11.99 -62.27
N ASP A 584 -40.31 11.04 -63.18
CA ASP A 584 -40.38 11.26 -64.63
C ASP A 584 -41.70 10.67 -65.16
N LYS A 585 -42.80 11.42 -65.07
CA LYS A 585 -44.16 10.94 -65.41
C LYS A 585 -44.37 10.60 -66.88
N GLU A 586 -43.70 11.36 -67.75
CA GLU A 586 -43.90 11.31 -69.19
C GLU A 586 -42.55 11.50 -69.89
N MET A 587 -42.37 10.82 -71.01
CA MET A 587 -41.20 10.98 -71.86
C MET A 587 -41.61 11.79 -73.09
N PRO A 588 -40.95 12.93 -73.39
CA PRO A 588 -41.25 13.69 -74.60
C PRO A 588 -40.80 12.88 -75.82
N ASP A 589 -41.77 12.39 -76.57
CA ASP A 589 -41.60 11.60 -77.79
C ASP A 589 -42.77 11.84 -78.74
N GLU A 590 -42.58 11.59 -80.04
CA GLU A 590 -43.66 11.69 -81.03
C GLU A 590 -44.69 10.58 -80.79
N GLU A 591 -45.97 10.97 -80.68
CA GLU A 591 -47.08 10.02 -80.61
C GLU A 591 -47.13 9.18 -81.88
N ASP A 592 -46.89 7.88 -81.76
CA ASP A 592 -47.27 6.95 -82.82
C ASP A 592 -48.76 6.62 -82.68
N SER A 593 -49.52 7.02 -83.71
CA SER A 593 -50.94 6.73 -83.92
C SER A 593 -51.19 5.27 -84.29
N ILE A 594 -50.57 4.32 -83.58
CA ILE A 594 -50.85 2.88 -83.71
C ILE A 594 -51.41 2.38 -82.38
N SER A 595 -52.57 2.92 -82.00
CA SER A 595 -53.28 2.57 -80.76
C SER A 595 -54.47 1.63 -80.99
N SER A 596 -54.63 0.98 -82.14
CA SER A 596 -55.86 0.22 -82.43
C SER A 596 -55.76 -1.31 -82.48
N ILE A 597 -54.62 -1.97 -82.24
CA ILE A 597 -54.56 -3.46 -82.25
C ILE A 597 -53.55 -4.01 -81.22
N LEU A 598 -53.80 -3.86 -79.92
CA LEU A 598 -53.02 -4.52 -78.87
C LEU A 598 -53.95 -5.12 -77.80
N ASN A 599 -54.43 -6.35 -77.99
CA ASN A 599 -55.25 -7.05 -77.00
C ASN A 599 -54.72 -8.46 -76.69
N PHE A 600 -54.26 -8.63 -75.45
CA PHE A 600 -54.59 -9.70 -74.48
C PHE A 600 -53.61 -9.64 -73.28
N LEU A 601 -52.39 -9.12 -73.47
CA LEU A 601 -51.34 -9.09 -72.42
C LEU A 601 -50.81 -7.68 -72.07
N PHE A 602 -50.75 -6.73 -73.01
CA PHE A 602 -50.21 -5.38 -72.77
C PHE A 602 -51.23 -4.29 -73.16
N LEU A 603 -52.16 -3.98 -72.27
CA LEU A 603 -53.04 -2.80 -72.44
C LEU A 603 -52.20 -1.51 -72.32
N PRO A 604 -52.37 -0.51 -73.20
CA PRO A 604 -51.71 0.78 -73.07
C PRO A 604 -52.20 1.48 -71.79
N LYS A 605 -51.26 1.92 -70.94
CA LYS A 605 -51.59 2.65 -69.71
C LYS A 605 -52.00 4.10 -70.04
N LYS A 606 -52.95 4.66 -69.27
CA LYS A 606 -53.49 6.03 -69.44
C LYS A 606 -52.37 7.07 -69.55
N LYS A 607 -52.55 8.12 -70.38
CA LYS A 607 -51.58 9.23 -70.51
C LYS A 607 -51.27 9.85 -69.14
N GLU A 608 -52.31 10.24 -68.39
CA GLU A 608 -52.17 10.85 -67.07
C GLU A 608 -52.10 9.81 -65.93
N VAL A 609 -51.13 9.98 -65.03
CA VAL A 609 -51.00 9.20 -63.79
C VAL A 609 -51.20 10.11 -62.59
N PRO A 610 -52.14 9.79 -61.69
CA PRO A 610 -52.35 10.55 -60.47
C PRO A 610 -51.08 10.57 -59.60
N ASN A 611 -50.85 11.70 -58.90
CA ASN A 611 -49.70 11.85 -58.00
C ASN A 611 -49.63 10.82 -56.86
N TRP A 612 -50.76 10.19 -56.52
CA TRP A 612 -50.84 9.19 -55.45
C TRP A 612 -50.44 7.79 -55.89
N ASP A 613 -50.38 7.49 -57.19
CA ASP A 613 -50.02 6.16 -57.71
C ASP A 613 -48.49 5.99 -57.76
N PHE A 614 -47.88 5.84 -56.58
CA PHE A 614 -46.43 5.73 -56.43
C PHE A 614 -45.86 4.54 -57.21
N CYS A 615 -46.59 3.43 -57.30
CA CYS A 615 -46.16 2.24 -58.03
C CYS A 615 -46.03 2.51 -59.53
N GLU A 616 -47.03 3.14 -60.14
CA GLU A 616 -46.96 3.51 -61.56
C GLU A 616 -45.89 4.57 -61.82
N LEU A 617 -45.79 5.59 -60.96
CA LEU A 617 -44.78 6.64 -61.08
C LEU A 617 -43.35 6.09 -61.01
N LEU A 618 -43.09 5.11 -60.13
CA LEU A 618 -41.80 4.40 -60.07
C LEU A 618 -41.49 3.66 -61.37
N ILE A 619 -42.46 2.91 -61.90
CA ILE A 619 -42.28 2.14 -63.14
C ILE A 619 -41.95 3.07 -64.31
N ARG A 620 -42.69 4.17 -64.47
CA ARG A 620 -42.43 5.14 -65.54
C ARG A 620 -41.07 5.78 -65.39
N THR A 621 -40.73 6.19 -64.17
CA THR A 621 -39.42 6.77 -63.88
C THR A 621 -38.30 5.80 -64.21
N LEU A 622 -38.42 4.53 -63.82
CA LEU A 622 -37.43 3.49 -64.15
C LEU A 622 -37.22 3.39 -65.66
N VAL A 623 -38.29 3.19 -66.44
CA VAL A 623 -38.21 3.07 -67.91
C VAL A 623 -37.56 4.33 -68.52
N ASN A 624 -38.04 5.51 -68.13
CA ASN A 624 -37.59 6.78 -68.68
C ASN A 624 -36.11 7.03 -68.38
N LYS A 625 -35.65 6.75 -67.16
CA LYS A 625 -34.24 6.92 -66.77
C LYS A 625 -33.32 5.94 -67.50
N PHE A 626 -33.73 4.67 -67.65
CA PHE A 626 -32.95 3.68 -68.40
C PHE A 626 -32.79 4.04 -69.88
N ILE A 627 -33.84 4.56 -70.51
CA ILE A 627 -33.79 5.03 -71.90
C ILE A 627 -32.97 6.33 -72.00
N LYS A 628 -33.27 7.33 -71.16
CA LYS A 628 -32.63 8.66 -71.20
C LYS A 628 -31.13 8.59 -70.96
N PHE A 629 -30.67 7.72 -70.07
CA PHE A 629 -29.26 7.60 -69.72
C PHE A 629 -28.55 6.41 -70.38
N ASN A 630 -29.25 5.66 -71.24
CA ASN A 630 -28.71 4.50 -71.94
C ASN A 630 -27.99 3.51 -71.00
N TRP A 631 -28.63 3.21 -69.87
CA TRP A 631 -28.06 2.31 -68.86
C TRP A 631 -28.05 0.85 -69.33
N PRO A 632 -27.13 0.00 -68.83
CA PRO A 632 -27.06 -1.39 -69.24
C PRO A 632 -28.38 -2.13 -68.97
N GLN A 633 -28.91 -2.75 -70.02
CA GLN A 633 -30.20 -3.45 -70.02
C GLN A 633 -30.28 -4.61 -69.02
N GLN A 634 -29.15 -5.18 -68.59
CA GLN A 634 -29.15 -6.20 -67.54
C GLN A 634 -29.74 -5.66 -66.23
N TYR A 635 -29.29 -4.47 -65.80
CA TYR A 635 -29.79 -3.83 -64.57
C TYR A 635 -31.27 -3.44 -64.69
N PHE A 636 -31.77 -3.19 -65.90
CA PHE A 636 -33.20 -2.95 -66.13
C PHE A 636 -34.03 -4.18 -65.78
N LEU A 637 -33.62 -5.35 -66.27
CA LEU A 637 -34.26 -6.62 -65.91
C LEU A 637 -34.06 -6.96 -64.44
N ASP A 638 -32.87 -6.73 -63.88
CA ASP A 638 -32.60 -7.03 -62.47
C ASP A 638 -33.44 -6.20 -61.50
N SER A 639 -33.87 -5.00 -61.93
CA SER A 639 -34.82 -4.14 -61.20
C SER A 639 -36.22 -4.75 -61.13
N LEU A 640 -36.62 -5.55 -62.12
CA LEU A 640 -38.00 -6.03 -62.33
C LEU A 640 -38.18 -7.45 -61.79
N LYS A 641 -38.04 -7.64 -60.47
CA LYS A 641 -38.01 -8.99 -59.86
C LYS A 641 -39.35 -9.75 -59.84
N ILE A 642 -40.46 -9.12 -60.23
CA ILE A 642 -41.81 -9.70 -60.16
C ILE A 642 -42.52 -9.54 -61.51
N PHE A 643 -43.46 -10.44 -61.81
CA PHE A 643 -44.21 -10.44 -63.06
C PHE A 643 -44.98 -9.12 -63.28
N GLU A 644 -45.64 -8.55 -62.27
CA GLU A 644 -46.44 -7.33 -62.45
C GLU A 644 -45.61 -6.10 -62.76
N THR A 645 -44.43 -5.95 -62.15
CA THR A 645 -43.51 -4.84 -62.43
C THR A 645 -42.95 -4.97 -63.85
N THR A 646 -42.58 -6.18 -64.25
CA THR A 646 -42.12 -6.48 -65.62
C THR A 646 -43.20 -6.14 -66.65
N LYS A 647 -44.42 -6.64 -66.44
CA LYS A 647 -45.57 -6.38 -67.32
C LYS A 647 -45.84 -4.88 -67.44
N SER A 648 -45.86 -4.18 -66.32
CA SER A 648 -46.11 -2.75 -66.25
C SER A 648 -45.06 -1.92 -66.98
N ALA A 649 -43.78 -2.25 -66.78
CA ALA A 649 -42.67 -1.56 -67.44
C ALA A 649 -42.68 -1.78 -68.96
N PHE A 650 -42.94 -3.01 -69.41
CA PHE A 650 -43.05 -3.33 -70.84
C PHE A 650 -44.27 -2.68 -71.49
N SER A 651 -45.44 -2.74 -70.84
CA SER A 651 -46.65 -2.02 -71.29
C SER A 651 -46.40 -0.53 -71.48
N TYR A 652 -45.71 0.11 -70.52
CA TYR A 652 -45.41 1.54 -70.61
C TYR A 652 -44.43 1.84 -71.74
N ALA A 653 -43.33 1.09 -71.84
CA ALA A 653 -42.33 1.26 -72.90
C ALA A 653 -42.89 1.02 -74.32
N LEU A 654 -43.87 0.12 -74.49
CA LEU A 654 -44.54 -0.08 -75.79
C LEU A 654 -45.38 1.12 -76.24
N GLY A 655 -45.77 2.00 -75.31
CA GLY A 655 -46.66 3.13 -75.58
C GLY A 655 -46.03 4.28 -76.37
N PHE A 656 -44.72 4.27 -76.63
CA PHE A 656 -44.01 5.34 -77.35
C PHE A 656 -42.78 4.83 -78.13
N LYS A 657 -42.37 5.57 -79.18
CA LYS A 657 -41.34 5.15 -80.16
C LYS A 657 -40.00 4.75 -79.51
N LYS A 658 -39.44 5.60 -78.67
CA LYS A 658 -38.15 5.37 -78.00
C LYS A 658 -38.20 4.16 -77.06
N GLY A 659 -39.34 3.92 -76.41
CA GLY A 659 -39.54 2.76 -75.54
C GLY A 659 -39.63 1.45 -76.34
N GLN A 660 -40.34 1.45 -77.48
CA GLN A 660 -40.36 0.32 -78.40
C GLN A 660 -38.96 0.01 -78.95
N LYS A 661 -38.19 1.04 -79.33
CA LYS A 661 -36.79 0.88 -79.75
C LYS A 661 -35.95 0.23 -78.66
N PHE A 662 -36.05 0.73 -77.42
CA PHE A 662 -35.34 0.17 -76.27
C PHE A 662 -35.71 -1.31 -76.03
N LEU A 663 -36.98 -1.69 -76.14
CA LEU A 663 -37.43 -3.07 -76.02
C LEU A 663 -36.93 -3.95 -77.18
N LYS A 664 -36.89 -3.44 -78.42
CA LYS A 664 -36.30 -4.15 -79.57
C LYS A 664 -34.81 -4.43 -79.35
N ASP A 665 -34.06 -3.43 -78.88
CA ASP A 665 -32.64 -3.58 -78.53
C ASP A 665 -32.44 -4.58 -77.40
N LEU A 666 -33.31 -4.57 -76.39
CA LEU A 666 -33.34 -5.55 -75.29
C LEU A 666 -33.54 -6.97 -75.82
N LEU A 667 -34.53 -7.19 -76.69
CA LEU A 667 -34.78 -8.50 -77.31
C LEU A 667 -33.58 -8.97 -78.14
N MET A 668 -32.93 -8.07 -78.88
CA MET A 668 -31.73 -8.39 -79.66
C MET A 668 -30.56 -8.80 -78.75
N ASN A 669 -30.34 -8.07 -77.66
CA ASN A 669 -29.26 -8.36 -76.71
C ASN A 669 -29.51 -9.64 -75.90
N ILE A 670 -30.78 -9.97 -75.62
CA ILE A 670 -31.16 -11.28 -75.06
C ILE A 670 -30.85 -12.40 -76.07
N LYS A 671 -31.22 -12.25 -77.35
CA LYS A 671 -30.90 -13.24 -78.39
C LYS A 671 -29.39 -13.45 -78.55
N LYS A 672 -28.58 -12.40 -78.37
CA LYS A 672 -27.12 -12.43 -78.42
C LYS A 672 -26.46 -12.91 -77.11
N ASN A 673 -27.23 -13.39 -76.12
CA ASN A 673 -26.76 -13.78 -74.78
C ASN A 673 -25.99 -12.67 -74.03
N LYS A 674 -26.17 -11.40 -74.41
CA LYS A 674 -25.58 -10.24 -73.71
C LYS A 674 -26.38 -9.83 -72.47
N VAL A 675 -27.66 -10.21 -72.43
CA VAL A 675 -28.57 -9.96 -71.32
C VAL A 675 -29.22 -11.29 -70.92
N LYS A 676 -29.16 -11.61 -69.62
CA LYS A 676 -29.73 -12.82 -69.02
C LYS A 676 -31.15 -12.52 -68.53
N LYS A 677 -32.07 -13.44 -68.81
CA LYS A 677 -33.47 -13.40 -68.35
C LYS A 677 -33.68 -14.42 -67.22
N SER A 678 -34.49 -14.08 -66.22
CA SER A 678 -34.97 -14.97 -65.17
C SER A 678 -36.28 -15.66 -65.59
N SER A 679 -36.74 -16.64 -64.82
CA SER A 679 -37.95 -17.44 -65.09
C SER A 679 -39.21 -16.58 -65.30
N HIS A 680 -39.44 -15.57 -64.46
CA HIS A 680 -40.61 -14.69 -64.56
C HIS A 680 -40.57 -13.74 -65.76
N HIS A 681 -39.40 -13.45 -66.31
CA HIS A 681 -39.27 -12.65 -67.53
C HIS A 681 -39.62 -13.45 -68.80
N ILE A 682 -39.48 -14.78 -68.78
CA ILE A 682 -39.59 -15.63 -69.99
C ILE A 682 -40.92 -15.43 -70.70
N GLN A 683 -42.04 -15.54 -69.97
CA GLN A 683 -43.38 -15.46 -70.55
C GLN A 683 -43.64 -14.11 -71.24
N LEU A 684 -43.23 -13.00 -70.60
CA LEU A 684 -43.43 -11.66 -71.13
C LEU A 684 -42.48 -11.35 -72.29
N ILE A 685 -41.22 -11.78 -72.20
CA ILE A 685 -40.24 -11.64 -73.29
C ILE A 685 -40.68 -12.41 -74.53
N ASP A 686 -41.16 -13.65 -74.37
CA ASP A 686 -41.61 -14.46 -75.50
C ASP A 686 -42.92 -13.94 -76.09
N SER A 687 -43.76 -13.26 -75.29
CA SER A 687 -44.91 -12.50 -75.79
C SER A 687 -44.47 -11.24 -76.55
N LEU A 688 -43.51 -10.47 -76.02
CA LEU A 688 -42.93 -9.31 -76.71
C LEU A 688 -42.32 -9.67 -78.07
N LYS A 689 -41.62 -10.81 -78.18
CA LYS A 689 -41.03 -11.29 -79.45
C LYS A 689 -42.06 -11.54 -80.55
N ARG A 690 -43.32 -11.84 -80.19
CA ARG A 690 -44.40 -12.03 -81.18
C ARG A 690 -44.97 -10.70 -81.66
N HIS A 691 -44.71 -9.61 -80.93
CA HIS A 691 -45.32 -8.30 -81.13
C HIS A 691 -44.37 -7.25 -81.74
N LEU A 692 -43.06 -7.35 -81.49
CA LEU A 692 -42.01 -6.44 -81.98
C LEU A 692 -41.13 -7.10 -83.04
#